data_AF-A0A3A0G514-F1
#
_entry.id   AF-A0A3A0G514-F1
#
_cell.length_a   1.000
_cell.length_b   1.000
_cell.length_c   1.000
_cell.angle_alpha   90.00
_cell.angle_beta   90.00
_cell.angle_gamma   90.00
#
_symmetry.space_group_name_H-M   'P 1'
#
loop_
_entity.id
_entity.type
_entity.pdbx_description
1 polymer ?
#
loop_
_entity_poly.entity_id
_entity_poly.type
_entity_poly.pdbx_seq_one_letter_code
_entity_poly.pdbx_strand_id
1 'polypeptide(L)'
;MGIDRAASLRRGAAWRLAVAGATAWLAAAPPPAAAQGRSWCGEITSNTVWREADRPHILTCDVVVRNSTLVIQPGAQVLMNAGTSLIVKAGAALQAPGNPQARQTVQFLPNDREITPGFWGQILVEAGAGESVLNDVSVRGGGHGDKPMVELHSPVALNQMSFQSALGVPLALRADVVGPSLEIPGPQPGACTAMTFSRNGADGIRVLSGLTGDGDIVTTQSWYNLCVPYLVPAGLRIGGPDAPILTLNQGVVVKFGPGSALIAGIDDANRGQLDLSGGSEPGKEVVLTGMTDTPGAWPGMDLTEFVDPDGLGHSFINARVQHGGQGGRPMVRIRTPLITAADSVFAHAAGYPVEIIPDAVDGLVSGLNASGGDAFVQNGVQRIRVDASAEADVTISANWKNPGLAGKPVPFEIDGDLTVAGPTRAATLQVQAGVELVFKDGAELVVGDAALGRGGLETKGTAREPVVMTSLSDRPGTWKGVRLTDAALTAQLTGLRLENGGQGGRAMLEWGRVAGLMTESTLTGATGYPVSIALSNVPAIIGEEQQDPARRNAYTGNGTDRILVRADAPYTDKLARWADPGVPVEFTDTAVVAKATGIALTLSPGLELWFPAGKAFQVGDRNARAAVVFEGEAGRPLRLRPVDPAAGWGGVRVIAGASLDARHVEITGAADDAANVTVDGGVLSLHDGWRIDGGGRGTGVDAFGASARLDLSGGTVTGHRVGIRTRDGARLDISRSVVGGNTEWGIRNEDPALCQLAKLVYWGRPGGPTDPSDAEEGCMNTAWEGGGDKVSDHVNWWPYATDDATFPPAPGLGPNAARVFVPVAANAAPLR
;
A
#
# COMPACT_ATOMS: atom_id res chain seq x y z
N MET A 1 31.24 -46.85 29.91
CA MET A 1 32.63 -47.32 29.74
C MET A 1 33.51 -46.51 30.67
N GLY A 2 34.11 -47.20 31.67
CA GLY A 2 35.13 -46.78 32.67
C GLY A 2 34.94 -45.43 33.37
N ILE A 3 34.60 -45.25 34.64
CA ILE A 3 34.72 -46.01 35.92
C ILE A 3 36.15 -46.21 36.46
N ASP A 4 36.39 -45.48 37.56
CA ASP A 4 37.19 -45.70 38.78
C ASP A 4 38.72 -45.92 38.80
N ARG A 5 39.37 -45.14 39.68
CA ARG A 5 40.01 -45.57 40.97
C ARG A 5 40.50 -44.32 41.73
N ALA A 6 39.99 -44.00 42.93
CA ALA A 6 40.34 -44.54 44.27
C ALA A 6 41.83 -44.32 44.65
N ALA A 7 42.25 -43.97 45.88
CA ALA A 7 41.63 -43.55 47.13
C ALA A 7 42.77 -43.13 48.11
N SER A 8 42.51 -42.12 48.96
CA SER A 8 42.70 -42.05 50.42
C SER A 8 43.91 -42.79 51.09
N LEU A 9 44.70 -42.23 52.04
CA LEU A 9 44.37 -41.96 53.46
C LEU A 9 45.60 -41.49 54.31
N ARG A 10 45.30 -40.67 55.33
CA ARG A 10 45.83 -40.66 56.74
C ARG A 10 47.28 -40.16 56.95
N ARG A 11 47.69 -39.48 58.04
CA ARG A 11 47.23 -39.27 59.44
C ARG A 11 48.16 -38.20 60.08
N GLY A 12 47.76 -37.56 61.18
CA GLY A 12 48.71 -37.13 62.22
C GLY A 12 48.44 -35.78 62.88
N ALA A 13 48.07 -35.79 64.15
CA ALA A 13 47.87 -34.63 65.02
C ALA A 13 49.04 -34.43 66.00
N ALA A 14 49.03 -33.27 66.66
CA ALA A 14 49.58 -32.94 68.00
C ALA A 14 50.93 -32.20 68.11
N TRP A 15 50.82 -30.89 68.36
CA TRP A 15 51.44 -30.05 69.40
C TRP A 15 52.77 -30.46 70.08
N ARG A 16 53.74 -29.52 70.11
CA ARG A 16 54.54 -29.17 71.31
C ARG A 16 55.16 -27.77 71.21
N LEU A 17 55.18 -27.11 72.37
CA LEU A 17 55.60 -25.74 72.69
C LEU A 17 57.07 -25.41 72.37
N ALA A 18 57.32 -24.12 72.12
CA ALA A 18 58.45 -23.41 72.73
C ALA A 18 58.03 -21.98 73.11
N VAL A 19 58.01 -21.71 74.42
CA VAL A 19 57.95 -20.37 75.01
C VAL A 19 59.39 -19.91 75.24
N ALA A 20 59.74 -18.74 74.73
CA ALA A 20 60.86 -17.94 75.22
C ALA A 20 60.38 -16.49 75.31
N GLY A 21 60.43 -15.95 76.53
CA GLY A 21 59.84 -14.67 76.88
C GLY A 21 60.65 -13.46 76.44
N ALA A 22 59.93 -12.36 76.20
CA ALA A 22 60.46 -11.02 76.30
C ALA A 22 59.35 -10.13 76.90
N THR A 23 59.57 -9.73 78.15
CA THR A 23 58.81 -8.68 78.83
C THR A 23 59.08 -7.34 78.17
N ALA A 24 58.07 -6.73 77.57
CA ALA A 24 58.10 -5.33 77.16
C ALA A 24 56.80 -4.65 77.62
N TRP A 25 56.98 -3.43 78.15
CA TRP A 25 56.03 -2.63 78.88
C TRP A 25 54.71 -2.38 78.12
N LEU A 26 53.58 -2.73 78.74
CA LEU A 26 52.26 -2.22 78.37
C LEU A 26 52.15 -0.76 78.82
N ALA A 27 52.50 0.17 77.94
CA ALA A 27 51.85 1.46 77.97
C ALA A 27 50.42 1.23 77.47
N ALA A 28 49.43 1.38 78.36
CA ALA A 28 48.04 1.45 77.95
C ALA A 28 47.89 2.60 76.96
N ALA A 29 47.70 2.28 75.69
CA ALA A 29 47.21 3.25 74.73
C ALA A 29 45.87 3.80 75.27
N PRO A 30 45.63 5.12 75.23
CA PRO A 30 44.33 5.65 75.59
C PRO A 30 43.27 4.94 74.73
N PRO A 31 42.07 4.65 75.27
CA PRO A 31 40.99 4.13 74.45
C PRO A 31 40.79 5.07 73.25
N PRO A 32 40.54 4.55 72.03
CA PRO A 32 40.19 5.41 70.91
C PRO A 32 39.00 6.27 71.34
N ALA A 33 39.16 7.60 71.25
CA ALA A 33 38.08 8.53 71.51
C ALA A 33 36.87 8.08 70.68
N ALA A 34 35.75 7.79 71.35
CA ALA A 34 34.50 7.50 70.67
C ALA A 34 34.20 8.66 69.73
N ALA A 35 34.09 8.39 68.42
CA ALA A 35 33.66 9.38 67.44
C ALA A 35 32.32 9.94 67.90
N GLN A 36 32.30 11.20 68.36
CA GLN A 36 31.06 11.89 68.68
C GLN A 36 30.44 12.28 67.35
N GLY A 37 29.32 11.63 66.99
CA GLY A 37 28.61 11.95 65.77
C GLY A 37 28.29 13.44 65.67
N ARG A 38 28.51 14.04 64.50
CA ARG A 38 28.37 15.48 64.28
C ARG A 38 26.98 15.82 63.74
N SER A 39 26.26 16.69 64.43
CA SER A 39 24.91 17.11 64.00
C SER A 39 24.94 18.32 63.07
N TRP A 40 23.99 18.36 62.14
CA TRP A 40 23.82 19.41 61.13
C TRP A 40 22.35 19.86 61.08
N CYS A 41 22.13 21.15 60.84
CA CYS A 41 20.83 21.78 60.62
C CYS A 41 21.03 23.16 59.98
N GLY A 42 20.18 23.56 59.04
CA GLY A 42 20.22 24.88 58.40
C GLY A 42 21.14 24.94 57.18
N GLU A 43 21.73 26.10 56.92
CA GLU A 43 22.46 26.34 55.67
C GLU A 43 23.96 26.00 55.77
N ILE A 44 24.50 25.44 54.69
CA ILE A 44 25.94 25.32 54.43
C ILE A 44 26.27 26.36 53.36
N THR A 45 27.00 27.41 53.76
CA THR A 45 27.34 28.55 52.89
C THR A 45 28.83 28.64 52.57
N SER A 46 29.62 27.68 53.04
CA SER A 46 31.05 27.57 52.76
C SER A 46 31.43 26.12 52.53
N ASN A 47 32.50 25.91 51.76
CA ASN A 47 32.95 24.57 51.41
C ASN A 47 33.17 23.73 52.67
N THR A 48 32.46 22.61 52.75
CA THR A 48 32.36 21.79 53.95
C THR A 48 32.69 20.35 53.59
N VAL A 49 33.45 19.68 54.46
CA VAL A 49 33.82 18.27 54.31
C VAL A 49 33.26 17.47 55.46
N TRP A 50 32.45 16.46 55.14
CA TRP A 50 31.95 15.42 56.04
C TRP A 50 32.89 14.23 55.95
N ARG A 51 33.64 13.96 57.03
CA ARG A 51 34.73 12.99 57.07
C ARG A 51 34.26 11.66 57.64
N GLU A 52 34.82 10.55 57.17
CA GLU A 52 34.57 9.22 57.75
C GLU A 52 34.86 9.19 59.27
N ALA A 53 35.91 9.90 59.71
CA ALA A 53 36.32 9.97 61.11
C ALA A 53 35.27 10.64 62.04
N ASP A 54 34.35 11.43 61.47
CA ASP A 54 33.34 12.19 62.21
C ASP A 54 31.94 11.50 62.17
N ARG A 55 31.88 10.25 61.70
CA ARG A 55 30.62 9.52 61.54
C ARG A 55 30.00 9.08 62.88
N PRO A 56 28.66 9.05 63.01
CA PRO A 56 27.70 9.47 62.00
C PRO A 56 27.54 11.00 61.91
N HIS A 57 27.29 11.51 60.70
CA HIS A 57 26.78 12.86 60.48
C HIS A 57 25.26 12.85 60.59
N ILE A 58 24.67 13.61 61.51
CA ILE A 58 23.23 13.53 61.83
C ILE A 58 22.52 14.80 61.34
N LEU A 59 21.58 14.68 60.41
CA LEU A 59 20.75 15.80 59.96
C LEU A 59 19.53 15.90 60.86
N THR A 60 19.52 16.92 61.71
CA THR A 60 18.46 17.14 62.72
C THR A 60 17.29 17.96 62.20
N CYS A 61 17.53 18.73 61.14
CA CYS A 61 16.54 19.44 60.33
C CYS A 61 17.01 19.44 58.86
N ASP A 62 16.29 20.11 57.96
CA ASP A 62 16.74 20.29 56.59
C ASP A 62 18.12 20.97 56.53
N VAL A 63 19.00 20.43 55.69
CA VAL A 63 20.30 21.01 55.38
C VAL A 63 20.29 21.54 53.96
N VAL A 64 20.60 22.82 53.79
CA VAL A 64 20.58 23.50 52.49
C VAL A 64 21.99 23.96 52.12
N VAL A 65 22.57 23.40 51.07
CA VAL A 65 23.87 23.81 50.53
C VAL A 65 23.66 24.97 49.55
N ARG A 66 24.34 26.10 49.78
CA ARG A 66 24.25 27.31 48.95
C ARG A 66 25.63 27.83 48.59
N ASN A 67 25.84 28.14 47.31
CA ASN A 67 27.05 28.77 46.78
C ASN A 67 28.36 28.15 47.34
N SER A 68 28.34 26.84 47.58
CA SER A 68 29.43 26.10 48.20
C SER A 68 29.37 24.63 47.81
N THR A 69 30.47 23.92 48.08
CA THR A 69 30.56 22.47 47.85
C THR A 69 30.50 21.73 49.17
N LEU A 70 29.58 20.77 49.26
CA LEU A 70 29.57 19.75 50.30
C LEU A 70 30.30 18.50 49.79
N VAL A 71 31.40 18.12 50.44
CA VAL A 71 32.14 16.89 50.15
C VAL A 71 31.87 15.86 51.24
N ILE A 72 31.31 14.72 50.89
CA ILE A 72 31.10 13.57 51.76
C ILE A 72 32.14 12.52 51.42
N GLN A 73 33.10 12.30 52.33
CA GLN A 73 34.23 11.41 52.06
C GLN A 73 33.79 9.93 51.95
N PRO A 74 34.55 9.10 51.21
CA PRO A 74 34.33 7.66 51.17
C PRO A 74 34.18 7.07 52.58
N GLY A 75 33.18 6.19 52.77
CA GLY A 75 32.92 5.51 54.03
C GLY A 75 32.19 6.33 55.10
N ALA A 76 31.88 7.61 54.84
CA ALA A 76 31.06 8.43 55.72
C ALA A 76 29.61 7.94 55.79
N GLN A 77 28.99 8.11 56.96
CA GLN A 77 27.59 7.74 57.23
C GLN A 77 26.80 8.99 57.61
N VAL A 78 25.65 9.18 56.95
CA VAL A 78 24.71 10.27 57.15
C VAL A 78 23.40 9.69 57.68
N LEU A 79 23.00 10.09 58.88
CA LEU A 79 21.72 9.72 59.51
C LEU A 79 20.73 10.87 59.38
N MET A 80 19.56 10.61 58.83
CA MET A 80 18.53 11.61 58.53
C MET A 80 17.38 11.50 59.53
N ASN A 81 17.06 12.57 60.27
CA ASN A 81 15.86 12.60 61.12
C ASN A 81 14.56 12.50 60.30
N ALA A 82 13.45 12.22 61.00
CA ALA A 82 12.14 12.12 60.38
C ALA A 82 11.79 13.38 59.56
N GLY A 83 11.38 13.17 58.30
CA GLY A 83 11.00 14.23 57.37
C GLY A 83 12.14 15.13 56.84
N THR A 84 13.40 14.95 57.24
CA THR A 84 14.48 15.88 56.87
C THR A 84 15.04 15.65 55.47
N SER A 85 15.50 16.73 54.85
CA SER A 85 16.05 16.76 53.50
C SER A 85 17.47 17.35 53.44
N LEU A 86 18.25 16.87 52.47
CA LEU A 86 19.49 17.52 52.03
C LEU A 86 19.21 18.19 50.68
N ILE A 87 19.34 19.51 50.61
CA ILE A 87 18.97 20.30 49.43
C ILE A 87 20.20 21.03 48.90
N VAL A 88 20.57 20.78 47.65
CA VAL A 88 21.65 21.46 46.94
C VAL A 88 21.01 22.51 46.03
N LYS A 89 21.23 23.79 46.35
CA LYS A 89 20.67 24.92 45.60
C LYS A 89 21.48 25.21 44.34
N ALA A 90 20.92 26.07 43.49
CA ALA A 90 21.64 26.65 42.36
C ALA A 90 23.01 27.22 42.80
N GLY A 91 24.06 26.97 42.01
CA GLY A 91 25.44 27.37 42.29
C GLY A 91 26.16 26.55 43.39
N ALA A 92 25.47 25.62 44.07
CA ALA A 92 26.08 24.70 45.03
C ALA A 92 26.36 23.33 44.40
N ALA A 93 27.25 22.54 45.02
CA ALA A 93 27.62 21.21 44.53
C ALA A 93 27.67 20.17 45.66
N LEU A 94 27.35 18.91 45.33
CA LEU A 94 27.46 17.76 46.22
C LEU A 94 28.43 16.74 45.64
N GLN A 95 29.46 16.41 46.40
CA GLN A 95 30.51 15.47 46.02
C GLN A 95 30.53 14.31 47.01
N ALA A 96 30.06 13.13 46.61
CA ALA A 96 30.11 11.92 47.41
C ALA A 96 30.86 10.80 46.64
N PRO A 97 32.19 10.86 46.54
CA PRO A 97 33.00 9.86 45.85
C PRO A 97 33.30 8.68 46.79
N GLY A 98 32.38 7.73 46.90
CA GLY A 98 32.65 6.44 47.52
C GLY A 98 33.77 5.66 46.82
N ASN A 99 34.36 4.71 47.54
CA ASN A 99 35.47 3.89 47.04
C ASN A 99 35.13 2.39 47.17
N PRO A 100 34.63 1.76 46.09
CA PRO A 100 34.18 0.37 46.15
C PRO A 100 35.35 -0.61 46.33
N GLN A 101 36.55 -0.26 45.84
CA GLN A 101 37.75 -1.08 46.00
C GLN A 101 38.18 -1.19 47.45
N ALA A 102 38.03 -0.09 48.21
CA ALA A 102 38.30 -0.05 49.64
C ALA A 102 37.08 -0.41 50.52
N ARG A 103 35.93 -0.76 49.91
CA ARG A 103 34.65 -0.98 50.61
C ARG A 103 34.19 0.23 51.44
N GLN A 104 34.47 1.43 50.95
CA GLN A 104 34.14 2.69 51.59
C GLN A 104 32.94 3.35 50.88
N THR A 105 31.81 2.65 50.87
CA THR A 105 30.53 3.16 50.36
C THR A 105 30.03 4.30 51.24
N VAL A 106 29.57 5.41 50.63
CA VAL A 106 28.89 6.49 51.37
C VAL A 106 27.46 6.06 51.68
N GLN A 107 27.00 6.25 52.93
CA GLN A 107 25.70 5.75 53.38
C GLN A 107 24.77 6.88 53.83
N PHE A 108 23.57 6.94 53.25
CA PHE A 108 22.44 7.74 53.74
C PHE A 108 21.39 6.80 54.34
N LEU A 109 21.10 6.97 55.62
CA LEU A 109 20.26 6.08 56.41
C LEU A 109 19.23 6.87 57.23
N PRO A 110 18.08 6.27 57.58
CA PRO A 110 17.19 6.88 58.56
C PRO A 110 17.88 6.90 59.93
N ASN A 111 17.67 7.98 60.69
CA ASN A 111 18.02 8.03 62.12
C ASN A 111 16.95 7.29 62.94
N ASP A 112 16.76 6.01 62.63
CA ASP A 112 15.78 5.12 63.24
C ASP A 112 16.45 3.77 63.54
N ARG A 113 15.92 3.04 64.54
CA ARG A 113 16.42 1.70 64.90
C ARG A 113 16.08 0.67 63.84
N GLU A 114 14.98 0.85 63.13
CA GLU A 114 14.55 0.04 62.01
C GLU A 114 14.60 0.87 60.73
N ILE A 115 14.85 0.25 59.58
CA ILE A 115 14.84 0.98 58.30
C ILE A 115 13.39 1.08 57.83
N THR A 116 12.72 2.12 58.33
CA THR A 116 11.33 2.44 57.98
C THR A 116 11.30 3.16 56.62
N PRO A 117 10.59 2.63 55.60
CA PRO A 117 10.41 3.34 54.34
C PRO A 117 9.70 4.68 54.50
N GLY A 118 10.21 5.73 53.85
CA GLY A 118 9.62 7.08 53.95
C GLY A 118 9.88 7.80 55.27
N PHE A 119 10.87 7.37 56.06
CA PHE A 119 11.19 7.98 57.35
C PHE A 119 11.67 9.42 57.20
N TRP A 120 12.66 9.65 56.33
CA TRP A 120 13.21 10.97 56.04
C TRP A 120 12.78 11.45 54.65
N GLY A 121 13.00 12.73 54.34
CA GLY A 121 12.62 13.37 53.09
C GLY A 121 13.42 12.87 51.89
N GLN A 122 14.25 13.74 51.33
CA GLN A 122 14.99 13.49 50.08
C GLN A 122 16.34 14.21 50.02
N ILE A 123 17.23 13.71 49.16
CA ILE A 123 18.38 14.42 48.63
C ILE A 123 17.92 15.10 47.34
N LEU A 124 17.76 16.41 47.37
CA LEU A 124 17.31 17.22 46.23
C LEU A 124 18.49 18.01 45.66
N VAL A 125 18.76 17.86 44.36
CA VAL A 125 19.66 18.73 43.62
C VAL A 125 18.83 19.59 42.69
N GLU A 126 18.69 20.87 43.02
CA GLU A 126 17.85 21.81 42.26
C GLU A 126 18.50 22.25 40.95
N ALA A 127 17.68 22.74 40.03
CA ALA A 127 18.13 23.28 38.76
C ALA A 127 19.19 24.38 38.97
N GLY A 128 20.23 24.35 38.15
CA GLY A 128 21.37 25.27 38.23
C GLY A 128 22.39 24.93 39.33
N ALA A 129 22.26 23.80 40.03
CA ALA A 129 23.35 23.29 40.86
C ALA A 129 24.60 23.00 40.00
N GLY A 130 25.78 23.20 40.60
CA GLY A 130 27.07 22.90 39.97
C GLY A 130 27.36 21.40 39.89
N GLU A 131 28.48 21.07 39.25
CA GLU A 131 28.91 19.68 39.04
C GLU A 131 28.88 18.89 40.35
N SER A 132 28.08 17.83 40.35
CA SER A 132 27.86 16.97 41.49
C SER A 132 28.08 15.51 41.10
N VAL A 133 28.57 14.70 42.04
CA VAL A 133 28.92 13.30 41.81
C VAL A 133 28.42 12.48 42.99
N LEU A 134 27.71 11.38 42.69
CA LEU A 134 27.39 10.34 43.65
C LEU A 134 27.92 9.02 43.09
N ASN A 135 29.03 8.54 43.66
CA ASN A 135 29.68 7.31 43.22
C ASN A 135 29.81 6.35 44.41
N ASP A 136 29.40 5.09 44.27
CA ASP A 136 29.40 4.09 45.36
C ASP A 136 28.66 4.61 46.61
N VAL A 137 27.37 4.89 46.44
CA VAL A 137 26.49 5.46 47.47
C VAL A 137 25.30 4.53 47.73
N SER A 138 25.02 4.25 49.01
CA SER A 138 23.83 3.54 49.46
C SER A 138 22.85 4.50 50.12
N VAL A 139 21.62 4.54 49.63
CA VAL A 139 20.53 5.40 50.11
C VAL A 139 19.38 4.52 50.57
N ARG A 140 18.94 4.68 51.83
CA ARG A 140 17.94 3.80 52.44
C ARG A 140 16.90 4.54 53.26
N GLY A 141 15.65 4.05 53.26
CA GLY A 141 14.60 4.48 54.20
C GLY A 141 14.00 5.87 53.96
N GLY A 142 14.29 6.52 52.83
CA GLY A 142 13.81 7.86 52.51
C GLY A 142 12.47 7.87 51.76
N GLY A 143 12.05 9.07 51.35
CA GLY A 143 10.86 9.30 50.54
C GLY A 143 9.61 9.74 51.31
N HIS A 144 9.79 10.48 52.42
CA HIS A 144 8.69 11.03 53.20
C HIS A 144 7.80 11.95 52.33
N GLY A 145 6.48 11.74 52.37
CA GLY A 145 5.51 12.56 51.64
C GLY A 145 5.50 12.33 50.14
N ASP A 146 5.71 11.08 49.68
CA ASP A 146 5.73 10.66 48.26
C ASP A 146 6.84 11.29 47.41
N LYS A 147 7.88 11.79 48.09
CA LYS A 147 9.14 12.21 47.49
C LYS A 147 10.00 10.99 47.13
N PRO A 148 10.85 11.07 46.10
CA PRO A 148 11.92 10.08 45.91
C PRO A 148 13.00 10.25 46.99
N MET A 149 13.86 9.25 47.18
CA MET A 149 15.02 9.41 48.07
C MET A 149 16.07 10.36 47.48
N VAL A 150 16.22 10.34 46.16
CA VAL A 150 17.09 11.25 45.39
C VAL A 150 16.30 11.85 44.25
N GLU A 151 16.29 13.19 44.16
CA GLU A 151 15.63 13.97 43.12
C GLU A 151 16.63 14.91 42.45
N LEU A 152 16.77 14.82 41.12
CA LEU A 152 17.78 15.56 40.36
C LEU A 152 17.16 16.45 39.29
N HIS A 153 17.37 17.76 39.40
CA HIS A 153 16.97 18.78 38.41
C HIS A 153 18.19 19.40 37.69
N SER A 154 19.40 19.00 38.06
CA SER A 154 20.66 19.28 37.36
C SER A 154 21.45 17.97 37.16
N PRO A 155 22.31 17.86 36.14
CA PRO A 155 23.17 16.70 35.93
C PRO A 155 24.01 16.35 37.16
N VAL A 156 23.91 15.09 37.59
CA VAL A 156 24.75 14.52 38.65
C VAL A 156 25.30 13.19 38.14
N ALA A 157 26.61 13.04 38.11
CA ALA A 157 27.21 11.77 37.70
C ALA A 157 26.89 10.69 38.74
N LEU A 158 25.98 9.77 38.40
CA LEU A 158 25.61 8.64 39.24
C LEU A 158 26.36 7.40 38.81
N ASN A 159 26.97 6.67 39.74
CA ASN A 159 27.60 5.38 39.46
C ASN A 159 27.66 4.52 40.72
N GLN A 160 27.46 3.20 40.58
CA GLN A 160 27.45 2.26 41.73
C GLN A 160 26.47 2.69 42.85
N MET A 161 25.24 3.05 42.49
CA MET A 161 24.22 3.46 43.45
C MET A 161 23.42 2.26 43.97
N SER A 162 23.02 2.30 45.24
CA SER A 162 22.08 1.34 45.83
C SER A 162 20.93 2.04 46.54
N PHE A 163 19.71 1.76 46.09
CA PHE A 163 18.47 2.30 46.64
C PHE A 163 17.66 1.20 47.31
N GLN A 164 17.39 1.35 48.61
CA GLN A 164 16.64 0.35 49.36
C GLN A 164 15.58 0.94 50.27
N SER A 165 14.44 0.27 50.38
CA SER A 165 13.41 0.65 51.35
C SER A 165 12.93 2.09 51.22
N ALA A 166 12.76 2.61 50.00
CA ALA A 166 11.99 3.83 49.76
C ALA A 166 10.49 3.58 49.91
N LEU A 167 9.74 4.61 50.31
CA LEU A 167 8.27 4.55 50.37
C LEU A 167 7.64 4.30 48.99
N GLY A 168 8.20 4.90 47.95
CA GLY A 168 7.73 4.79 46.56
C GLY A 168 8.89 4.54 45.59
N VAL A 169 8.95 5.30 44.50
CA VAL A 169 10.04 5.25 43.52
C VAL A 169 11.26 5.98 44.11
N PRO A 170 12.42 5.34 44.25
CA PRO A 170 13.53 5.90 45.03
C PRO A 170 14.33 6.99 44.33
N LEU A 171 14.33 7.03 43.00
CA LEU A 171 15.12 7.96 42.19
C LEU A 171 14.21 8.68 41.20
N ALA A 172 14.30 10.00 41.17
CA ALA A 172 13.67 10.82 40.15
C ALA A 172 14.67 11.78 39.50
N LEU A 173 14.59 11.94 38.18
CA LEU A 173 15.41 12.88 37.43
C LEU A 173 14.53 13.66 36.46
N ARG A 174 14.82 14.94 36.26
CA ARG A 174 14.26 15.72 35.15
C ARG A 174 14.65 15.07 33.82
N ALA A 175 13.76 15.09 32.83
CA ALA A 175 13.95 14.31 31.60
C ALA A 175 15.27 14.62 30.87
N ASP A 176 15.62 15.91 30.76
CA ASP A 176 16.87 16.39 30.15
C ASP A 176 18.13 15.98 30.94
N VAL A 177 17.97 15.63 32.22
CA VAL A 177 19.04 15.25 33.15
C VAL A 177 19.29 13.74 33.18
N VAL A 178 18.34 12.93 32.68
CA VAL A 178 18.40 11.46 32.73
C VAL A 178 19.68 10.91 32.09
N GLY A 179 19.89 11.21 30.81
CA GLY A 179 21.04 10.71 30.05
C GLY A 179 22.37 11.16 30.66
N PRO A 180 22.63 12.48 30.82
CA PRO A 180 23.87 12.98 31.41
C PRO A 180 24.18 12.41 32.80
N SER A 181 23.17 12.10 33.60
CA SER A 181 23.37 11.56 34.95
C SER A 181 23.64 10.05 34.99
N LEU A 182 23.24 9.32 33.95
CA LEU A 182 23.29 7.84 33.89
C LEU A 182 24.24 7.32 32.81
N GLU A 183 25.00 8.21 32.16
CA GLU A 183 25.92 7.88 31.07
C GLU A 183 27.07 6.97 31.51
N ILE A 184 27.56 7.08 32.74
CA ILE A 184 28.65 6.24 33.26
C ILE A 184 28.20 4.78 33.47
N PRO A 185 27.12 4.49 34.24
CA PRO A 185 26.72 3.12 34.52
C PRO A 185 26.06 2.44 33.31
N GLY A 186 25.44 3.21 32.42
CA GLY A 186 24.61 2.72 31.33
C GLY A 186 25.28 1.79 30.30
N PRO A 187 26.38 2.21 29.64
CA PRO A 187 27.01 1.43 28.57
C PRO A 187 27.91 0.29 29.10
N GLN A 188 28.11 0.20 30.42
CA GLN A 188 29.06 -0.75 31.00
C GLN A 188 28.47 -2.17 31.11
N PRO A 189 29.27 -3.23 30.86
CA PRO A 189 28.92 -4.58 31.27
C PRO A 189 28.61 -4.62 32.76
N GLY A 190 27.40 -5.06 33.12
CA GLY A 190 26.95 -5.06 34.52
C GLY A 190 26.28 -3.77 34.99
N ALA A 191 25.72 -2.95 34.10
CA ALA A 191 24.90 -1.77 34.44
C ALA A 191 23.87 -2.03 35.57
N CYS A 192 23.26 -3.22 35.59
CA CYS A 192 22.32 -3.67 36.62
C CYS A 192 22.92 -3.87 38.03
N THR A 193 24.24 -3.99 38.12
CA THR A 193 24.98 -3.98 39.38
C THR A 193 25.49 -2.59 39.75
N ALA A 194 25.63 -1.70 38.76
CA ALA A 194 26.00 -0.31 38.98
C ALA A 194 24.82 0.54 39.50
N MET A 195 23.59 0.11 39.28
CA MET A 195 22.39 0.74 39.82
C MET A 195 21.49 -0.36 40.39
N THR A 196 21.40 -0.45 41.72
CA THR A 196 20.61 -1.48 42.39
C THR A 196 19.39 -0.89 43.09
N PHE A 197 18.24 -1.52 42.86
CA PHE A 197 16.96 -1.14 43.44
C PHE A 197 16.39 -2.37 44.13
N SER A 198 16.05 -2.28 45.42
CA SER A 198 15.46 -3.42 46.13
C SER A 198 14.60 -3.00 47.31
N ARG A 199 13.50 -3.73 47.51
CA ARG A 199 12.56 -3.52 48.64
C ARG A 199 12.01 -2.09 48.71
N ASN A 200 11.95 -1.38 47.59
CA ASN A 200 11.26 -0.09 47.50
C ASN A 200 9.77 -0.32 47.28
N GLY A 201 8.93 0.68 47.56
CA GLY A 201 7.50 0.61 47.23
C GLY A 201 7.25 0.38 45.73
N ALA A 202 8.14 0.90 44.89
CA ALA A 202 8.26 0.53 43.48
C ALA A 202 9.71 0.69 43.00
N ASP A 203 10.26 -0.33 42.34
CA ASP A 203 11.59 -0.25 41.73
C ASP A 203 11.48 0.36 40.32
N GLY A 204 12.21 1.44 40.07
CA GLY A 204 12.13 2.21 38.83
C GLY A 204 12.85 3.56 38.94
N ILE A 205 12.95 4.24 37.82
CA ILE A 205 13.48 5.61 37.72
C ILE A 205 12.33 6.52 37.29
N ARG A 206 11.91 7.44 38.14
CA ARG A 206 10.84 8.40 37.80
C ARG A 206 11.41 9.52 36.93
N VAL A 207 10.86 9.69 35.74
CA VAL A 207 11.20 10.79 34.84
C VAL A 207 10.27 11.96 35.13
N LEU A 208 10.84 13.10 35.51
CA LEU A 208 10.10 14.34 35.75
C LEU A 208 10.08 15.12 34.43
N SER A 209 8.92 15.14 33.78
CA SER A 209 8.65 15.85 32.53
C SER A 209 7.34 16.64 32.62
N GLY A 210 7.10 17.55 31.68
CA GLY A 210 5.83 18.28 31.59
C GLY A 210 5.58 19.35 32.67
N LEU A 211 6.61 19.75 33.43
CA LEU A 211 6.52 20.85 34.41
C LEU A 211 6.66 22.20 33.67
N THR A 212 5.56 22.72 33.13
CA THR A 212 5.46 24.13 32.66
C THR A 212 6.61 24.62 31.74
N GLY A 213 7.00 23.83 30.75
CA GLY A 213 8.05 24.17 29.77
C GLY A 213 9.48 23.83 30.21
N ASP A 214 9.68 23.42 31.46
CA ASP A 214 10.94 22.89 31.98
C ASP A 214 10.84 21.35 32.08
N GLY A 215 11.73 20.63 31.39
CA GLY A 215 11.83 19.16 31.45
C GLY A 215 11.47 18.41 30.18
N ASP A 216 11.57 19.05 29.02
CA ASP A 216 11.63 18.39 27.71
C ASP A 216 13.06 17.93 27.41
N ILE A 217 13.23 16.95 26.51
CA ILE A 217 14.55 16.58 25.99
C ILE A 217 14.96 17.64 24.97
N VAL A 218 15.77 18.60 25.43
CA VAL A 218 16.25 19.75 24.63
C VAL A 218 17.68 19.56 24.11
N THR A 219 18.39 18.55 24.60
CA THR A 219 19.74 18.17 24.17
C THR A 219 19.81 16.69 23.87
N THR A 220 20.60 16.32 22.85
CA THR A 220 20.82 14.93 22.47
C THR A 220 21.36 14.11 23.63
N GLN A 221 20.75 12.96 23.89
CA GLN A 221 21.14 12.08 24.98
C GLN A 221 20.72 10.64 24.76
N SER A 222 21.33 9.73 25.54
CA SER A 222 21.09 8.30 25.50
C SER A 222 20.59 7.78 26.83
N TRP A 223 19.57 6.90 26.80
CA TRP A 223 19.09 6.16 27.97
C TRP A 223 19.50 4.70 27.85
N TYR A 224 19.79 4.07 28.98
CA TYR A 224 20.37 2.72 29.05
C TYR A 224 19.55 1.79 29.94
N ASN A 225 19.62 0.49 29.68
CA ASN A 225 18.97 -0.51 30.51
C ASN A 225 19.71 -0.70 31.85
N LEU A 226 19.10 -0.23 32.93
CA LEU A 226 19.60 -0.36 34.30
C LEU A 226 18.87 -1.47 35.09
N CYS A 227 18.27 -2.45 34.39
CA CYS A 227 17.44 -3.52 34.95
C CYS A 227 16.19 -3.07 35.72
N VAL A 228 15.80 -1.81 35.56
CA VAL A 228 14.54 -1.24 36.08
C VAL A 228 13.90 -0.35 35.03
N PRO A 229 12.56 -0.18 35.03
CA PRO A 229 11.89 0.66 34.06
C PRO A 229 12.08 2.16 34.35
N TYR A 230 12.07 2.96 33.29
CA TYR A 230 11.84 4.40 33.36
C TYR A 230 10.33 4.65 33.45
N LEU A 231 9.88 5.39 34.46
CA LEU A 231 8.48 5.66 34.75
C LEU A 231 8.17 7.12 34.38
N VAL A 232 7.28 7.32 33.41
CA VAL A 232 6.97 8.63 32.82
C VAL A 232 5.52 9.00 33.15
N PRO A 233 5.25 9.54 34.36
CA PRO A 233 3.89 9.82 34.83
C PRO A 233 3.21 10.98 34.09
N ALA A 234 3.98 11.93 33.56
CA ALA A 234 3.53 13.05 32.75
C ALA A 234 4.20 13.00 31.38
N GLY A 235 3.60 13.59 30.35
CA GLY A 235 4.07 13.46 28.96
C GLY A 235 5.54 13.83 28.78
N LEU A 236 6.20 13.22 27.80
CA LEU A 236 7.60 13.42 27.46
C LEU A 236 7.70 14.01 26.06
N ARG A 237 8.42 15.12 25.91
CA ARG A 237 8.63 15.77 24.62
C ARG A 237 10.11 15.80 24.29
N ILE A 238 10.42 15.66 23.01
CA ILE A 238 11.76 15.78 22.45
C ILE A 238 11.70 16.93 21.44
N GLY A 239 12.39 18.01 21.73
CA GLY A 239 12.31 19.22 20.92
C GLY A 239 13.24 20.31 21.44
N GLY A 240 14.03 20.89 20.55
CA GLY A 240 14.92 22.01 20.86
C GLY A 240 15.50 22.64 19.60
N PRO A 241 16.17 23.79 19.72
CA PRO A 241 16.70 24.54 18.57
C PRO A 241 17.77 23.77 17.78
N ASP A 242 18.45 22.83 18.44
CA ASP A 242 19.52 22.02 17.85
C ASP A 242 19.04 20.63 17.38
N ALA A 243 17.71 20.42 17.25
CA ALA A 243 17.11 19.15 16.86
C ALA A 243 17.63 17.94 17.67
N PRO A 244 17.40 17.91 19.00
CA PRO A 244 17.90 16.86 19.87
C PRO A 244 17.37 15.47 19.51
N ILE A 245 18.24 14.48 19.67
CA ILE A 245 17.91 13.06 19.50
C ILE A 245 17.85 12.39 20.88
N LEU A 246 16.73 11.72 21.18
CA LEU A 246 16.66 10.77 22.30
C LEU A 246 16.91 9.36 21.79
N THR A 247 18.04 8.76 22.17
CA THR A 247 18.34 7.35 21.88
C THR A 247 17.97 6.47 23.07
N LEU A 248 17.09 5.50 22.85
CA LEU A 248 16.80 4.43 23.81
C LEU A 248 17.57 3.18 23.40
N ASN A 249 18.55 2.78 24.22
CA ASN A 249 19.42 1.65 23.92
C ASN A 249 18.77 0.30 24.27
N GLN A 250 19.40 -0.76 23.78
CA GLN A 250 18.97 -2.14 23.98
C GLN A 250 18.50 -2.49 25.40
N GLY A 251 17.31 -3.10 25.49
CA GLY A 251 16.68 -3.55 26.72
C GLY A 251 16.06 -2.45 27.58
N VAL A 252 16.07 -1.19 27.14
CA VAL A 252 15.38 -0.09 27.85
C VAL A 252 13.88 -0.37 27.88
N VAL A 253 13.27 -0.21 29.07
CA VAL A 253 11.82 -0.28 29.25
C VAL A 253 11.32 1.08 29.76
N VAL A 254 10.38 1.69 29.05
CA VAL A 254 9.72 2.93 29.44
C VAL A 254 8.23 2.68 29.65
N LYS A 255 7.71 3.11 30.81
CA LYS A 255 6.30 2.97 31.19
C LYS A 255 5.63 4.33 31.34
N PHE A 256 4.62 4.58 30.53
CA PHE A 256 3.87 5.84 30.50
C PHE A 256 2.61 5.78 31.37
N GLY A 257 2.36 6.84 32.13
CA GLY A 257 1.14 7.00 32.92
C GLY A 257 -0.09 7.31 32.05
N PRO A 258 -1.31 7.23 32.61
CA PRO A 258 -2.52 7.68 31.93
C PRO A 258 -2.40 9.17 31.55
N GLY A 259 -2.68 9.51 30.29
CA GLY A 259 -2.52 10.87 29.76
C GLY A 259 -1.08 11.26 29.39
N SER A 260 -0.09 10.39 29.63
CA SER A 260 1.31 10.64 29.33
C SER A 260 1.69 10.19 27.92
N ALA A 261 1.69 11.12 26.96
CA ALA A 261 2.11 10.87 25.59
C ALA A 261 3.62 11.13 25.40
N LEU A 262 4.22 10.46 24.42
CA LEU A 262 5.54 10.79 23.89
C LEU A 262 5.37 11.65 22.63
N ILE A 263 6.05 12.79 22.53
CA ILE A 263 6.01 13.66 21.36
C ILE A 263 7.45 13.92 20.89
N ALA A 264 7.77 13.58 19.64
CA ALA A 264 9.08 13.86 19.04
C ALA A 264 8.92 14.89 17.91
N GLY A 265 9.60 16.03 18.07
CA GLY A 265 9.36 17.25 17.31
C GLY A 265 8.16 18.01 17.86
N ILE A 266 8.39 19.23 18.36
CA ILE A 266 7.34 20.04 19.00
C ILE A 266 6.76 21.04 18.00
N ASP A 267 7.64 21.77 17.32
CA ASP A 267 7.34 22.76 16.29
C ASP A 267 8.62 23.02 15.46
N ASP A 268 8.51 23.89 14.46
CA ASP A 268 9.61 24.22 13.54
C ASP A 268 10.86 24.77 14.23
N ALA A 269 10.70 25.48 15.37
CA ALA A 269 11.80 26.02 16.15
C ALA A 269 12.35 25.02 17.17
N ASN A 270 11.59 23.96 17.48
CA ASN A 270 11.90 22.95 18.48
C ASN A 270 11.72 21.55 17.86
N ARG A 271 12.52 21.29 16.81
CA ARG A 271 12.58 19.98 16.13
C ARG A 271 13.15 18.92 17.07
N GLY A 272 12.85 17.65 16.84
CA GLY A 272 13.38 16.57 17.68
C GLY A 272 13.10 15.17 17.16
N GLN A 273 13.96 14.23 17.52
CA GLN A 273 13.95 12.87 16.97
C GLN A 273 14.02 11.80 18.05
N LEU A 274 13.51 10.63 17.71
CA LEU A 274 13.46 9.46 18.58
C LEU A 274 14.16 8.30 17.87
N ASP A 275 15.16 7.74 18.53
CA ASP A 275 15.92 6.60 18.04
C ASP A 275 15.74 5.42 19.00
N LEU A 276 15.04 4.38 18.57
CA LEU A 276 14.88 3.14 19.33
C LEU A 276 15.87 2.11 18.80
N SER A 277 16.96 1.92 19.54
CA SER A 277 18.09 1.07 19.15
C SER A 277 18.15 -0.21 20.00
N GLY A 278 17.21 -1.12 19.74
CA GLY A 278 17.09 -2.42 20.39
C GLY A 278 18.10 -3.46 19.88
N GLY A 279 18.53 -4.34 20.78
CA GLY A 279 19.38 -5.48 20.45
C GLY A 279 18.56 -6.66 19.94
N SER A 280 19.15 -7.47 19.07
CA SER A 280 18.49 -8.66 18.47
C SER A 280 18.45 -9.88 19.40
N GLU A 281 19.13 -9.84 20.55
CA GLU A 281 19.07 -10.91 21.54
C GLU A 281 17.73 -10.89 22.30
N PRO A 282 17.19 -12.05 22.72
CA PRO A 282 15.97 -12.10 23.53
C PRO A 282 16.06 -11.22 24.78
N GLY A 283 15.05 -10.36 24.97
CA GLY A 283 14.99 -9.42 26.09
C GLY A 283 15.88 -8.18 25.95
N LYS A 284 16.49 -7.96 24.78
CA LYS A 284 17.23 -6.73 24.43
C LYS A 284 16.45 -5.77 23.56
N GLU A 285 15.18 -6.07 23.28
CA GLU A 285 14.26 -5.13 22.63
C GLU A 285 14.07 -3.86 23.48
N VAL A 286 13.84 -2.72 22.83
CA VAL A 286 13.38 -1.50 23.51
C VAL A 286 11.87 -1.59 23.70
N VAL A 287 11.38 -1.47 24.92
CA VAL A 287 9.94 -1.62 25.21
C VAL A 287 9.34 -0.29 25.65
N LEU A 288 8.32 0.17 24.91
CA LEU A 288 7.48 1.31 25.27
C LEU A 288 6.06 0.81 25.59
N THR A 289 5.59 1.04 26.81
CA THR A 289 4.30 0.51 27.28
C THR A 289 3.62 1.44 28.29
N GLY A 290 2.38 1.15 28.68
CA GLY A 290 1.71 1.82 29.78
C GLY A 290 2.23 1.35 31.15
N MET A 291 1.95 2.12 32.20
CA MET A 291 2.17 1.70 33.59
C MET A 291 1.33 0.46 33.98
N THR A 292 0.27 0.18 33.23
CA THR A 292 -0.50 -1.06 33.30
C THR A 292 -0.46 -1.75 31.94
N ASP A 293 -0.52 -3.08 31.94
CA ASP A 293 -0.51 -3.90 30.73
C ASP A 293 -1.94 -4.05 30.18
N THR A 294 -2.61 -2.92 29.95
CA THR A 294 -3.98 -2.88 29.42
C THR A 294 -4.03 -2.04 28.13
N PRO A 295 -4.71 -2.49 27.07
CA PRO A 295 -4.88 -1.67 25.87
C PRO A 295 -5.43 -0.28 26.20
N GLY A 296 -4.76 0.77 25.76
CA GLY A 296 -5.14 2.16 26.05
C GLY A 296 -4.69 2.68 27.42
N ALA A 297 -3.76 2.00 28.10
CA ALA A 297 -3.17 2.44 29.37
C ALA A 297 -2.44 3.80 29.28
N TRP A 298 -2.02 4.19 28.08
CA TRP A 298 -1.40 5.48 27.79
C TRP A 298 -1.82 5.98 26.39
N PRO A 299 -1.72 7.29 26.10
CA PRO A 299 -2.14 7.86 24.81
C PRO A 299 -1.45 7.27 23.58
N GLY A 300 -0.19 6.87 23.69
CA GLY A 300 0.65 6.56 22.54
C GLY A 300 1.69 7.65 22.28
N MET A 301 2.27 7.63 21.09
CA MET A 301 3.30 8.58 20.66
C MET A 301 2.96 9.30 19.36
N ASP A 302 3.46 10.52 19.24
CA ASP A 302 3.42 11.35 18.05
C ASP A 302 4.85 11.60 17.54
N LEU A 303 5.16 11.05 16.37
CA LEU A 303 6.36 11.37 15.59
C LEU A 303 5.96 12.41 14.56
N THR A 304 6.29 13.67 14.83
CA THR A 304 5.77 14.81 14.08
C THR A 304 6.58 15.07 12.80
N GLU A 305 6.08 15.97 11.97
CA GLU A 305 6.76 16.54 10.81
C GLU A 305 8.01 17.36 11.18
N PHE A 306 8.17 17.76 12.45
CA PHE A 306 9.24 18.64 12.94
C PHE A 306 10.52 17.87 13.29
N VAL A 307 11.14 17.28 12.28
CA VAL A 307 12.45 16.61 12.36
C VAL A 307 13.52 17.41 11.59
N ASP A 308 14.80 17.21 11.89
CA ASP A 308 15.87 17.73 11.02
C ASP A 308 15.77 17.11 9.61
N PRO A 309 15.53 17.91 8.55
CA PRO A 309 15.38 17.38 7.19
C PRO A 309 16.68 16.79 6.62
N ASP A 310 17.84 17.22 7.13
CA ASP A 310 19.16 16.73 6.73
C ASP A 310 19.71 15.66 7.71
N GLY A 311 18.99 15.42 8.82
CA GLY A 311 19.40 14.55 9.90
C GLY A 311 18.92 13.10 9.75
N LEU A 312 19.23 12.29 10.76
CA LEU A 312 18.61 10.98 10.91
C LEU A 312 17.13 11.18 11.29
N GLY A 313 16.24 10.46 10.60
CA GLY A 313 14.82 10.41 10.95
C GLY A 313 14.57 9.66 12.26
N HIS A 314 13.30 9.34 12.53
CA HIS A 314 12.98 8.44 13.64
C HIS A 314 13.38 6.99 13.31
N SER A 315 13.60 6.17 14.33
CA SER A 315 13.94 4.75 14.15
C SER A 315 13.14 3.82 15.10
N PHE A 316 12.78 2.64 14.58
CA PHE A 316 12.30 1.50 15.37
C PHE A 316 13.14 0.27 15.04
N ILE A 317 14.19 0.01 15.80
CA ILE A 317 15.06 -1.17 15.60
C ILE A 317 14.87 -2.10 16.79
N ASN A 318 14.39 -3.33 16.56
CA ASN A 318 14.05 -4.30 17.61
C ASN A 318 13.26 -3.66 18.76
N ALA A 319 12.23 -2.89 18.43
CA ALA A 319 11.40 -2.19 19.40
C ALA A 319 10.06 -2.90 19.60
N ARG A 320 9.50 -2.78 20.79
CA ARG A 320 8.13 -3.20 21.14
C ARG A 320 7.36 -2.02 21.67
N VAL A 321 6.37 -1.56 20.93
CA VAL A 321 5.42 -0.53 21.38
C VAL A 321 4.09 -1.21 21.67
N GLN A 322 3.57 -1.03 22.88
CA GLN A 322 2.38 -1.75 23.30
C GLN A 322 1.46 -1.02 24.28
N HIS A 323 0.23 -1.51 24.39
CA HIS A 323 -0.77 -1.06 25.38
C HIS A 323 -1.17 0.43 25.25
N GLY A 324 -0.92 1.07 24.10
CA GLY A 324 -1.27 2.47 23.85
C GLY A 324 -2.65 2.67 23.22
N GLY A 325 -2.95 3.91 22.84
CA GLY A 325 -4.19 4.30 22.16
C GLY A 325 -5.32 4.79 23.07
N GLN A 326 -4.98 5.40 24.22
CA GLN A 326 -5.97 5.99 25.13
C GLN A 326 -6.88 7.00 24.40
N GLY A 327 -8.19 6.91 24.63
CA GLY A 327 -9.16 7.85 24.07
C GLY A 327 -9.44 7.67 22.57
N GLY A 328 -9.13 6.50 21.99
CA GLY A 328 -9.37 6.20 20.57
C GLY A 328 -8.29 6.74 19.62
N ARG A 329 -7.18 7.23 20.17
CA ARG A 329 -6.00 7.63 19.38
C ARG A 329 -5.29 6.39 18.83
N PRO A 330 -4.66 6.46 17.64
CA PRO A 330 -3.65 5.47 17.26
C PRO A 330 -2.52 5.43 18.27
N MET A 331 -1.95 4.25 18.53
CA MET A 331 -0.85 4.09 19.48
C MET A 331 0.45 4.77 19.01
N VAL A 332 0.70 4.78 17.70
CA VAL A 332 1.83 5.50 17.09
C VAL A 332 1.28 6.31 15.92
N ARG A 333 1.57 7.62 15.88
CA ARG A 333 1.27 8.50 14.74
C ARG A 333 2.58 8.95 14.10
N ILE A 334 2.73 8.75 12.79
CA ILE A 334 3.94 9.07 12.02
C ILE A 334 3.58 10.10 10.94
N ARG A 335 4.07 11.34 11.11
CA ARG A 335 3.81 12.51 10.23
C ARG A 335 5.05 13.00 9.50
N THR A 336 6.04 12.14 9.33
CA THR A 336 7.26 12.46 8.60
C THR A 336 7.68 11.28 7.74
N PRO A 337 8.16 11.51 6.49
CA PRO A 337 8.69 10.45 5.65
C PRO A 337 10.04 9.92 6.17
N LEU A 338 10.69 10.63 7.09
CA LEU A 338 11.97 10.24 7.67
C LEU A 338 11.76 9.25 8.81
N ILE A 339 11.49 8.00 8.45
CA ILE A 339 11.32 6.88 9.37
C ILE A 339 12.04 5.63 8.85
N THR A 340 12.65 4.87 9.76
CA THR A 340 13.20 3.54 9.47
C THR A 340 12.74 2.56 10.53
N ALA A 341 12.34 1.35 10.12
CA ALA A 341 12.07 0.28 11.07
C ALA A 341 12.68 -1.06 10.68
N ALA A 342 13.06 -1.82 11.70
CA ALA A 342 13.62 -3.15 11.61
C ALA A 342 13.10 -4.00 12.77
N ASP A 343 12.55 -5.18 12.46
CA ASP A 343 12.21 -6.24 13.42
C ASP A 343 11.46 -5.74 14.68
N SER A 344 10.47 -4.87 14.47
CA SER A 344 9.76 -4.19 15.55
C SER A 344 8.29 -4.61 15.63
N VAL A 345 7.73 -4.60 16.85
CA VAL A 345 6.41 -5.12 17.17
C VAL A 345 5.51 -4.02 17.76
N PHE A 346 4.32 -3.90 17.19
CA PHE A 346 3.21 -3.08 17.68
C PHE A 346 2.09 -3.98 18.20
N ALA A 347 1.88 -3.98 19.52
CA ALA A 347 1.00 -4.95 20.16
C ALA A 347 -0.02 -4.33 21.12
N HIS A 348 -1.18 -4.97 21.25
CA HIS A 348 -2.18 -4.64 22.26
C HIS A 348 -2.61 -3.16 22.28
N ALA A 349 -2.62 -2.48 21.12
CA ALA A 349 -3.22 -1.15 21.01
C ALA A 349 -4.74 -1.23 21.25
N ALA A 350 -5.32 -0.21 21.88
CA ALA A 350 -6.78 -0.14 22.08
C ALA A 350 -7.57 -0.07 20.77
N GLY A 351 -6.98 0.55 19.74
CA GLY A 351 -7.54 0.69 18.39
C GLY A 351 -6.47 0.41 17.34
N TYR A 352 -6.19 1.41 16.49
CA TYR A 352 -5.12 1.31 15.51
C TYR A 352 -3.73 1.29 16.18
N PRO A 353 -2.85 0.34 15.84
CA PRO A 353 -1.46 0.34 16.30
C PRO A 353 -0.65 1.50 15.71
N VAL A 354 -0.85 1.78 14.42
CA VAL A 354 -0.11 2.80 13.68
C VAL A 354 -1.08 3.59 12.81
N GLU A 355 -0.91 4.91 12.84
CA GLU A 355 -1.35 5.82 11.78
C GLU A 355 -0.12 6.48 11.15
N ILE A 356 -0.11 6.60 9.83
CA ILE A 356 1.06 7.02 9.06
C ILE A 356 0.66 7.82 7.83
N ILE A 357 1.45 8.82 7.44
CA ILE A 357 1.28 9.53 6.17
C ILE A 357 1.73 8.65 4.98
N PRO A 358 1.19 8.83 3.76
CA PRO A 358 1.50 7.96 2.62
C PRO A 358 3.00 7.83 2.30
N ASP A 359 3.75 8.93 2.32
CA ASP A 359 5.19 8.94 1.99
C ASP A 359 6.08 8.22 3.03
N ALA A 360 5.56 7.99 4.23
CA ALA A 360 6.30 7.30 5.30
C ALA A 360 6.13 5.77 5.29
N VAL A 361 5.15 5.25 4.54
CA VAL A 361 4.79 3.82 4.55
C VAL A 361 5.98 2.94 4.19
N ASP A 362 6.72 3.23 3.11
CA ASP A 362 7.87 2.41 2.69
C ASP A 362 9.00 2.41 3.74
N GLY A 363 9.31 3.57 4.32
CA GLY A 363 10.31 3.70 5.39
C GLY A 363 10.00 2.83 6.60
N LEU A 364 8.71 2.70 6.97
CA LEU A 364 8.27 1.82 8.05
C LEU A 364 8.30 0.33 7.64
N VAL A 365 7.70 -0.04 6.52
CA VAL A 365 7.44 -1.47 6.22
C VAL A 365 8.62 -2.18 5.56
N SER A 366 9.63 -1.46 5.08
CA SER A 366 10.76 -2.03 4.36
C SER A 366 11.57 -3.07 5.16
N GLY A 367 11.67 -2.91 6.49
CA GLY A 367 12.44 -3.79 7.38
C GLY A 367 11.68 -4.41 8.56
N LEU A 368 10.38 -4.12 8.73
CA LEU A 368 9.64 -4.39 9.97
C LEU A 368 9.61 -5.86 10.42
N ASN A 369 9.69 -6.83 9.49
CA ASN A 369 9.70 -8.28 9.77
C ASN A 369 10.84 -9.02 9.06
N ALA A 370 12.02 -8.41 8.95
CA ALA A 370 13.15 -9.03 8.23
C ALA A 370 13.55 -10.41 8.80
N SER A 371 13.34 -10.63 10.10
CA SER A 371 13.59 -11.88 10.82
C SER A 371 12.41 -12.89 10.78
N GLY A 372 11.27 -12.53 10.18
CA GLY A 372 10.08 -13.38 10.09
C GLY A 372 9.16 -13.37 11.32
N GLY A 373 9.33 -12.39 12.22
CA GLY A 373 8.41 -12.14 13.33
C GLY A 373 7.07 -11.52 12.89
N ASP A 374 6.06 -11.56 13.76
CA ASP A 374 4.79 -10.85 13.56
C ASP A 374 4.90 -9.44 14.14
N ALA A 375 4.93 -8.42 13.28
CA ALA A 375 4.98 -7.03 13.69
C ALA A 375 3.70 -6.52 14.35
N PHE A 376 2.54 -7.14 14.12
CA PHE A 376 1.25 -6.58 14.55
C PHE A 376 0.44 -7.60 15.34
N VAL A 377 0.48 -7.49 16.67
CA VAL A 377 -0.02 -8.55 17.55
C VAL A 377 -1.18 -8.06 18.42
N GLN A 378 -2.36 -8.65 18.22
CA GLN A 378 -3.52 -8.50 19.12
C GLN A 378 -3.96 -7.03 19.36
N ASN A 379 -3.91 -6.18 18.33
CA ASN A 379 -4.44 -4.82 18.41
C ASN A 379 -5.96 -4.81 18.26
N GLY A 380 -6.62 -3.79 18.83
CA GLY A 380 -8.07 -3.59 18.71
C GLY A 380 -8.52 -3.43 17.26
N VAL A 381 -7.69 -2.83 16.42
CA VAL A 381 -7.81 -2.86 14.95
C VAL A 381 -6.49 -3.37 14.36
N GLN A 382 -6.52 -4.50 13.65
CA GLN A 382 -5.33 -5.10 13.03
C GLN A 382 -5.09 -4.56 11.62
N ARG A 383 -4.87 -3.24 11.51
CA ARG A 383 -4.59 -2.51 10.27
C ARG A 383 -3.67 -1.32 10.55
N ILE A 384 -2.96 -0.86 9.54
CA ILE A 384 -2.26 0.43 9.56
C ILE A 384 -3.20 1.47 8.94
N ARG A 385 -3.50 2.55 9.66
CA ARG A 385 -4.27 3.67 9.07
C ARG A 385 -3.32 4.57 8.29
N VAL A 386 -3.57 4.76 7.00
CA VAL A 386 -2.87 5.72 6.16
C VAL A 386 -3.68 7.01 6.14
N ASP A 387 -3.11 8.10 6.65
CA ASP A 387 -3.77 9.41 6.78
C ASP A 387 -3.76 10.18 5.45
N ALA A 388 -4.51 9.67 4.49
CA ALA A 388 -4.71 10.29 3.18
C ALA A 388 -5.74 11.44 3.23
N SER A 389 -6.47 11.58 4.33
CA SER A 389 -7.44 12.67 4.50
C SER A 389 -6.79 14.02 4.87
N ALA A 390 -5.69 14.00 5.62
CA ALA A 390 -4.92 15.19 5.96
C ALA A 390 -3.74 15.44 5.00
N GLU A 391 -3.07 14.36 4.58
CA GLU A 391 -1.90 14.41 3.69
C GLU A 391 -2.06 13.36 2.57
N ALA A 392 -2.71 13.75 1.48
CA ALA A 392 -3.27 12.83 0.49
C ALA A 392 -2.27 12.14 -0.43
N ASP A 393 -0.99 12.52 -0.41
CA ASP A 393 -0.12 12.33 -1.57
C ASP A 393 1.07 11.39 -1.31
N VAL A 394 1.26 10.41 -2.19
CA VAL A 394 2.54 9.74 -2.42
C VAL A 394 3.33 10.59 -3.39
N THR A 395 4.22 11.43 -2.86
CA THR A 395 5.01 12.41 -3.63
C THR A 395 6.41 11.90 -3.97
N ILE A 396 6.83 10.81 -3.33
CA ILE A 396 8.10 10.13 -3.57
C ILE A 396 7.82 8.68 -3.95
N SER A 397 8.58 8.13 -4.90
CA SER A 397 8.42 6.72 -5.29
C SER A 397 8.60 5.81 -4.08
N ALA A 398 7.65 4.90 -3.88
CA ALA A 398 7.53 4.09 -2.68
C ALA A 398 7.24 2.62 -3.03
N ASN A 399 7.74 1.71 -2.21
CA ASN A 399 7.55 0.27 -2.36
C ASN A 399 6.78 -0.36 -1.19
N TRP A 400 5.47 -0.39 -1.29
CA TRP A 400 4.60 -0.88 -0.23
C TRP A 400 4.61 -2.42 -0.19
N LYS A 401 4.98 -2.97 0.96
CA LYS A 401 5.04 -4.41 1.25
C LYS A 401 4.03 -4.77 2.33
N ASN A 402 3.54 -6.00 2.33
CA ASN A 402 2.71 -6.51 3.40
C ASN A 402 3.56 -6.58 4.69
N PRO A 403 3.21 -5.83 5.75
CA PRO A 403 3.96 -5.85 7.00
C PRO A 403 3.43 -6.91 7.97
N GLY A 404 2.54 -7.79 7.52
CA GLY A 404 2.12 -9.00 8.24
C GLY A 404 2.92 -10.24 7.83
N LEU A 405 2.55 -11.39 8.39
CA LEU A 405 3.08 -12.69 7.99
C LEU A 405 2.35 -13.22 6.75
N ALA A 406 3.00 -14.14 6.02
CA ALA A 406 2.34 -14.86 4.93
C ALA A 406 1.06 -15.57 5.45
N GLY A 407 -0.06 -15.33 4.77
CA GLY A 407 -1.39 -15.82 5.17
C GLY A 407 -2.04 -15.07 6.33
N LYS A 408 -1.41 -14.02 6.87
CA LYS A 408 -1.95 -13.10 7.88
C LYS A 408 -1.58 -11.65 7.50
N PRO A 409 -2.12 -11.12 6.39
CA PRO A 409 -1.81 -9.76 5.98
C PRO A 409 -2.27 -8.75 7.02
N VAL A 410 -1.55 -7.63 7.09
CA VAL A 410 -1.96 -6.45 7.85
C VAL A 410 -2.35 -5.38 6.84
N PRO A 411 -3.65 -5.13 6.62
CA PRO A 411 -4.11 -4.20 5.60
C PRO A 411 -3.71 -2.76 5.90
N PHE A 412 -3.51 -1.99 4.82
CA PHE A 412 -3.44 -0.53 4.86
C PHE A 412 -4.85 0.03 4.67
N GLU A 413 -5.40 0.65 5.72
CA GLU A 413 -6.68 1.34 5.65
C GLU A 413 -6.44 2.79 5.21
N ILE A 414 -6.90 3.14 4.02
CA ILE A 414 -6.76 4.47 3.43
C ILE A 414 -7.96 5.31 3.85
N ASP A 415 -7.76 6.34 4.66
CA ASP A 415 -8.85 7.09 5.31
C ASP A 415 -9.39 8.30 4.50
N GLY A 416 -8.90 8.48 3.28
CA GLY A 416 -9.23 9.55 2.34
C GLY A 416 -8.89 9.19 0.90
N ASP A 417 -8.94 10.19 -0.01
CA ASP A 417 -8.46 10.02 -1.38
C ASP A 417 -6.93 9.91 -1.36
N LEU A 418 -6.36 8.87 -1.97
CA LEU A 418 -4.91 8.68 -2.08
C LEU A 418 -4.46 9.06 -3.49
N THR A 419 -3.58 10.05 -3.60
CA THR A 419 -3.03 10.49 -4.88
C THR A 419 -1.57 10.09 -5.00
N VAL A 420 -1.20 9.47 -6.12
CA VAL A 420 0.20 9.22 -6.46
C VAL A 420 0.60 10.27 -7.49
N ALA A 421 1.32 11.30 -7.05
CA ALA A 421 1.76 12.40 -7.90
C ALA A 421 2.98 13.09 -7.28
N GLY A 422 4.08 13.14 -8.03
CA GLY A 422 5.29 13.82 -7.57
C GLY A 422 5.47 15.20 -8.23
N PRO A 423 5.62 16.29 -7.45
CA PRO A 423 5.62 17.66 -7.99
C PRO A 423 6.93 18.03 -8.70
N THR A 424 8.05 17.43 -8.29
CA THR A 424 9.38 17.71 -8.86
C THR A 424 9.89 16.58 -9.76
N ARG A 425 9.60 15.34 -9.38
CA ARG A 425 9.90 14.11 -10.12
C ARG A 425 8.68 13.22 -10.07
N ALA A 426 8.43 12.46 -11.13
CA ALA A 426 7.33 11.50 -11.11
C ALA A 426 7.50 10.50 -9.96
N ALA A 427 6.45 10.35 -9.16
CA ALA A 427 6.38 9.35 -8.09
C ALA A 427 5.75 8.08 -8.64
N THR A 428 6.29 6.91 -8.29
CA THR A 428 5.68 5.61 -8.61
C THR A 428 5.38 4.85 -7.33
N LEU A 429 4.13 4.46 -7.14
CA LEU A 429 3.72 3.55 -6.09
C LEU A 429 3.83 2.10 -6.59
N GLN A 430 4.75 1.34 -6.01
CA GLN A 430 4.86 -0.10 -6.23
C GLN A 430 4.18 -0.84 -5.08
N VAL A 431 3.21 -1.69 -5.40
CA VAL A 431 2.46 -2.48 -4.43
C VAL A 431 2.83 -3.95 -4.61
N GLN A 432 3.50 -4.54 -3.62
CA GLN A 432 4.01 -5.91 -3.68
C GLN A 432 2.92 -6.96 -3.41
N ALA A 433 3.21 -8.21 -3.77
CA ALA A 433 2.35 -9.36 -3.50
C ALA A 433 1.88 -9.41 -2.04
N GLY A 434 0.60 -9.77 -1.85
CA GLY A 434 -0.03 -9.94 -0.55
C GLY A 434 -0.40 -8.66 0.19
N VAL A 435 -0.17 -7.47 -0.41
CA VAL A 435 -0.65 -6.20 0.13
C VAL A 435 -2.16 -6.08 -0.07
N GLU A 436 -2.85 -5.64 0.98
CA GLU A 436 -4.27 -5.28 0.97
C GLU A 436 -4.43 -3.78 1.26
N LEU A 437 -5.03 -3.04 0.31
CA LEU A 437 -5.43 -1.65 0.47
C LEU A 437 -6.95 -1.60 0.64
N VAL A 438 -7.40 -1.03 1.76
CA VAL A 438 -8.81 -0.93 2.14
C VAL A 438 -9.19 0.53 2.21
N PHE A 439 -10.01 0.98 1.26
CA PHE A 439 -10.38 2.39 1.12
C PHE A 439 -11.64 2.71 1.92
N LYS A 440 -11.62 3.82 2.67
CA LYS A 440 -12.82 4.38 3.31
C LYS A 440 -13.91 4.66 2.28
N ASP A 441 -15.17 4.58 2.71
CA ASP A 441 -16.31 4.91 1.86
C ASP A 441 -16.16 6.31 1.25
N GLY A 442 -16.34 6.40 -0.07
CA GLY A 442 -16.19 7.60 -0.87
C GLY A 442 -14.76 7.93 -1.33
N ALA A 443 -13.76 7.18 -0.88
CA ALA A 443 -12.37 7.40 -1.27
C ALA A 443 -12.07 6.92 -2.71
N GLU A 444 -10.98 7.44 -3.27
CA GLU A 444 -10.42 7.11 -4.59
C GLU A 444 -8.90 6.91 -4.52
N LEU A 445 -8.36 6.02 -5.35
CA LEU A 445 -6.94 6.05 -5.71
C LEU A 445 -6.76 6.81 -7.02
N VAL A 446 -6.04 7.93 -6.99
CA VAL A 446 -5.75 8.76 -8.15
C VAL A 446 -4.28 8.61 -8.53
N VAL A 447 -3.98 8.32 -9.79
CA VAL A 447 -2.60 8.20 -10.29
C VAL A 447 -2.35 9.28 -11.32
N GLY A 448 -1.37 10.15 -11.01
CA GLY A 448 -1.09 11.37 -11.73
C GLY A 448 -2.17 12.44 -11.51
N ASP A 449 -1.74 13.68 -11.36
CA ASP A 449 -2.64 14.83 -11.25
C ASP A 449 -2.05 16.04 -11.99
N ALA A 450 -2.89 16.81 -12.67
CA ALA A 450 -2.42 17.92 -13.49
C ALA A 450 -1.79 19.06 -12.65
N ALA A 451 -2.21 19.22 -11.40
CA ALA A 451 -1.69 20.21 -10.48
C ALA A 451 -0.53 19.67 -9.62
N LEU A 452 -0.59 18.41 -9.20
CA LEU A 452 0.40 17.82 -8.28
C LEU A 452 1.56 17.12 -9.00
N GLY A 453 1.43 16.83 -10.29
CA GLY A 453 2.49 16.25 -11.13
C GLY A 453 2.23 14.81 -11.57
N ARG A 454 3.25 14.19 -12.15
CA ARG A 454 3.12 12.86 -12.76
C ARG A 454 3.19 11.76 -11.70
N GLY A 455 2.43 10.70 -11.90
CA GLY A 455 2.35 9.53 -11.03
C GLY A 455 2.43 8.22 -11.78
N GLY A 456 2.91 7.15 -11.15
CA GLY A 456 2.91 5.79 -11.70
C GLY A 456 2.35 4.79 -10.70
N LEU A 457 1.78 3.70 -11.20
CA LEU A 457 1.28 2.60 -10.37
C LEU A 457 1.79 1.27 -10.90
N GLU A 458 2.39 0.47 -10.01
CA GLU A 458 2.78 -0.90 -10.31
C GLU A 458 2.20 -1.86 -9.26
N THR A 459 1.54 -2.92 -9.69
CA THR A 459 1.15 -4.03 -8.80
C THR A 459 1.92 -5.29 -9.18
N LYS A 460 2.46 -5.98 -8.18
CA LYS A 460 3.28 -7.19 -8.35
C LYS A 460 2.65 -8.38 -7.64
N GLY A 461 1.33 -8.52 -7.79
CA GLY A 461 0.56 -9.62 -7.21
C GLY A 461 0.84 -10.95 -7.89
N THR A 462 0.52 -12.04 -7.20
CA THR A 462 0.55 -13.40 -7.75
C THR A 462 -0.78 -14.10 -7.50
N ALA A 463 -1.01 -15.23 -8.16
CA ALA A 463 -2.22 -16.03 -7.91
C ALA A 463 -2.39 -16.50 -6.46
N ARG A 464 -1.30 -16.62 -5.68
CA ARG A 464 -1.34 -17.02 -4.26
C ARG A 464 -1.41 -15.83 -3.31
N GLU A 465 -0.78 -14.73 -3.69
CA GLU A 465 -0.66 -13.50 -2.91
C GLU A 465 -1.01 -12.32 -3.82
N PRO A 466 -2.30 -12.13 -4.15
CA PRO A 466 -2.71 -11.02 -5.00
C PRO A 466 -2.47 -9.70 -4.28
N VAL A 467 -2.36 -8.62 -5.05
CA VAL A 467 -2.57 -7.28 -4.51
C VAL A 467 -4.08 -7.05 -4.44
N VAL A 468 -4.61 -6.73 -3.27
CA VAL A 468 -6.05 -6.50 -3.09
C VAL A 468 -6.31 -5.01 -2.89
N MET A 469 -7.26 -4.46 -3.64
CA MET A 469 -7.78 -3.10 -3.45
C MET A 469 -9.30 -3.18 -3.33
N THR A 470 -9.85 -2.79 -2.17
CA THR A 470 -11.28 -2.93 -1.87
C THR A 470 -11.78 -1.82 -0.95
N SER A 471 -13.09 -1.80 -0.67
CA SER A 471 -13.72 -0.88 0.27
C SER A 471 -13.71 -1.38 1.72
N LEU A 472 -13.67 -0.46 2.67
CA LEU A 472 -13.83 -0.71 4.10
C LEU A 472 -15.16 -1.35 4.47
N SER A 473 -16.24 -0.96 3.80
CA SER A 473 -17.59 -1.49 4.01
C SER A 473 -17.88 -2.83 3.32
N ASP A 474 -16.92 -3.35 2.54
CA ASP A 474 -16.99 -4.58 1.73
C ASP A 474 -18.32 -4.72 0.95
N ARG A 475 -18.69 -3.65 0.24
CA ARG A 475 -19.96 -3.57 -0.51
C ARG A 475 -19.76 -2.84 -1.83
N PRO A 476 -20.34 -3.33 -2.94
CA PRO A 476 -20.29 -2.67 -4.24
C PRO A 476 -20.63 -1.19 -4.21
N GLY A 477 -19.76 -0.35 -4.76
CA GLY A 477 -19.97 1.08 -4.95
C GLY A 477 -19.80 1.95 -3.71
N THR A 478 -19.23 1.40 -2.64
CA THR A 478 -18.99 2.19 -1.42
C THR A 478 -17.79 3.13 -1.57
N TRP A 479 -16.85 2.84 -2.48
CA TRP A 479 -15.74 3.71 -2.84
C TRP A 479 -15.71 3.95 -4.36
N LYS A 480 -14.98 4.99 -4.80
CA LYS A 480 -14.97 5.41 -6.21
C LYS A 480 -14.21 4.42 -7.09
N GLY A 481 -13.13 3.84 -6.59
CA GLY A 481 -12.25 2.93 -7.33
C GLY A 481 -10.89 3.56 -7.64
N VAL A 482 -10.28 3.14 -8.73
CA VAL A 482 -8.96 3.59 -9.19
C VAL A 482 -9.11 4.45 -10.44
N ARG A 483 -8.51 5.64 -10.45
CA ARG A 483 -8.47 6.54 -11.61
C ARG A 483 -7.02 6.81 -12.02
N LEU A 484 -6.64 6.25 -13.16
CA LEU A 484 -5.39 6.57 -13.84
C LEU A 484 -5.64 7.77 -14.75
N THR A 485 -5.16 8.95 -14.39
CA THR A 485 -5.43 10.17 -15.17
C THR A 485 -4.52 10.27 -16.38
N ASP A 486 -4.82 11.20 -17.29
CA ASP A 486 -3.93 11.52 -18.43
C ASP A 486 -2.56 12.10 -17.98
N ALA A 487 -2.43 12.50 -16.70
CA ALA A 487 -1.16 12.93 -16.11
C ALA A 487 -0.33 11.76 -15.56
N ALA A 488 -0.85 10.54 -15.52
CA ALA A 488 -0.08 9.37 -15.13
C ALA A 488 1.05 9.09 -16.14
N LEU A 489 2.16 8.59 -15.64
CA LEU A 489 3.35 8.22 -16.39
C LEU A 489 3.24 6.79 -16.95
N THR A 490 2.86 5.84 -16.10
CA THR A 490 2.78 4.41 -16.43
C THR A 490 1.85 3.69 -15.46
N ALA A 491 1.22 2.60 -15.92
CA ALA A 491 0.47 1.67 -15.09
C ALA A 491 0.79 0.22 -15.46
N GLN A 492 1.44 -0.53 -14.56
CA GLN A 492 1.77 -1.95 -14.78
C GLN A 492 1.07 -2.78 -13.71
N LEU A 493 -0.08 -3.35 -14.05
CA LEU A 493 -0.97 -4.00 -13.08
C LEU A 493 -0.96 -5.52 -13.30
N THR A 494 -0.18 -6.23 -12.49
CA THR A 494 -0.18 -7.70 -12.48
C THR A 494 -0.72 -8.23 -11.16
N GLY A 495 -1.58 -9.26 -11.21
CA GLY A 495 -2.09 -9.95 -10.02
C GLY A 495 -2.96 -9.07 -9.12
N LEU A 496 -3.66 -8.09 -9.67
CA LEU A 496 -4.54 -7.19 -8.94
C LEU A 496 -5.92 -7.83 -8.75
N ARG A 497 -6.45 -7.81 -7.54
CA ARG A 497 -7.86 -8.07 -7.21
C ARG A 497 -8.49 -6.75 -6.79
N LEU A 498 -9.26 -6.15 -7.69
CA LEU A 498 -9.93 -4.86 -7.48
C LEU A 498 -11.42 -5.11 -7.26
N GLU A 499 -11.94 -4.63 -6.13
CA GLU A 499 -13.25 -5.03 -5.63
C GLU A 499 -14.11 -3.86 -5.17
N ASN A 500 -15.43 -4.03 -5.28
CA ASN A 500 -16.43 -3.23 -4.58
C ASN A 500 -16.46 -1.72 -4.90
N GLY A 501 -15.84 -1.28 -6.01
CA GLY A 501 -15.78 0.13 -6.41
C GLY A 501 -16.91 0.57 -7.36
N GLY A 502 -16.72 1.72 -8.01
CA GLY A 502 -17.68 2.27 -8.98
C GLY A 502 -18.79 3.11 -8.34
N GLN A 503 -18.48 3.86 -7.28
CA GLN A 503 -19.45 4.81 -6.70
C GLN A 503 -19.96 5.81 -7.77
N GLY A 504 -21.26 6.10 -7.74
CA GLY A 504 -21.88 7.11 -8.61
C GLY A 504 -22.02 6.69 -10.08
N GLY A 505 -21.97 5.39 -10.38
CA GLY A 505 -22.09 4.86 -11.74
C GLY A 505 -20.81 4.96 -12.58
N ARG A 506 -19.70 5.33 -11.94
CA ARG A 506 -18.36 5.30 -12.54
C ARG A 506 -17.89 3.88 -12.74
N ALA A 507 -16.94 3.69 -13.65
CA ALA A 507 -16.23 2.43 -13.71
C ALA A 507 -15.33 2.28 -12.48
N MET A 508 -15.17 1.05 -11.98
CA MET A 508 -14.30 0.78 -10.82
C MET A 508 -12.81 1.03 -11.13
N LEU A 509 -12.39 0.80 -12.37
CA LEU A 509 -11.09 1.23 -12.90
C LEU A 509 -11.29 2.17 -14.09
N GLU A 510 -10.89 3.43 -13.94
CA GLU A 510 -10.84 4.39 -15.04
C GLU A 510 -9.40 4.52 -15.56
N TRP A 511 -9.15 3.98 -16.74
CA TRP A 511 -7.86 4.02 -17.41
C TRP A 511 -7.81 5.16 -18.42
N GLY A 512 -7.09 6.24 -18.09
CA GLY A 512 -6.89 7.42 -18.94
C GLY A 512 -5.93 7.18 -20.10
N ARG A 513 -5.26 8.24 -20.57
CA ARG A 513 -4.26 8.14 -21.64
C ARG A 513 -2.89 7.70 -21.16
N VAL A 514 -2.84 6.51 -20.57
CA VAL A 514 -1.68 6.02 -19.81
C VAL A 514 -1.10 4.78 -20.50
N ALA A 515 0.20 4.81 -20.77
CA ALA A 515 0.93 3.65 -21.23
C ALA A 515 1.01 2.60 -20.12
N GLY A 516 0.78 1.34 -20.46
CA GLY A 516 0.73 0.30 -19.45
C GLY A 516 0.08 -0.99 -19.91
N LEU A 517 -0.03 -1.92 -18.97
CA LEU A 517 -0.62 -3.23 -19.18
C LEU A 517 -1.28 -3.70 -17.89
N MET A 518 -2.42 -4.38 -18.01
CA MET A 518 -3.04 -5.15 -16.95
C MET A 518 -3.12 -6.62 -17.33
N THR A 519 -2.57 -7.50 -16.48
CA THR A 519 -2.60 -8.96 -16.67
C THR A 519 -2.85 -9.68 -15.35
N GLU A 520 -3.31 -10.92 -15.41
CA GLU A 520 -3.51 -11.80 -14.24
C GLU A 520 -4.39 -11.17 -13.15
N SER A 521 -5.28 -10.25 -13.53
CA SER A 521 -6.04 -9.42 -12.59
C SER A 521 -7.52 -9.75 -12.62
N THR A 522 -8.19 -9.62 -11.47
CA THR A 522 -9.63 -9.87 -11.31
C THR A 522 -10.33 -8.61 -10.84
N LEU A 523 -11.39 -8.22 -11.55
CA LEU A 523 -12.25 -7.09 -11.23
C LEU A 523 -13.67 -7.60 -10.96
N THR A 524 -14.17 -7.40 -9.74
CA THR A 524 -15.48 -7.90 -9.30
C THR A 524 -16.20 -6.92 -8.37
N GLY A 525 -17.52 -7.03 -8.25
CA GLY A 525 -18.29 -6.19 -7.33
C GLY A 525 -18.36 -4.71 -7.71
N ALA A 526 -18.10 -4.32 -8.96
CA ALA A 526 -18.41 -2.97 -9.41
C ALA A 526 -19.93 -2.77 -9.52
N THR A 527 -20.45 -1.58 -9.22
CA THR A 527 -21.90 -1.29 -9.37
C THR A 527 -22.36 -1.25 -10.82
N GLY A 528 -21.45 -0.89 -11.74
CA GLY A 528 -21.66 -0.84 -13.18
C GLY A 528 -20.50 -1.54 -13.89
N TYR A 529 -19.74 -0.80 -14.69
CA TYR A 529 -18.61 -1.37 -15.42
C TYR A 529 -17.40 -1.59 -14.50
N PRO A 530 -16.69 -2.73 -14.61
CA PRO A 530 -15.42 -2.94 -13.93
C PRO A 530 -14.34 -2.00 -14.45
N VAL A 531 -14.33 -1.72 -15.76
CA VAL A 531 -13.29 -0.92 -16.43
C VAL A 531 -13.91 0.07 -17.40
N SER A 532 -13.36 1.29 -17.42
CA SER A 532 -13.49 2.22 -18.54
C SER A 532 -12.12 2.67 -19.04
N ILE A 533 -11.84 2.53 -20.33
CA ILE A 533 -10.52 2.84 -20.94
C ILE A 533 -10.63 3.73 -22.17
N ALA A 534 -9.67 4.64 -22.38
CA ALA A 534 -9.56 5.43 -23.61
C ALA A 534 -9.23 4.55 -24.83
N LEU A 535 -9.87 4.81 -25.98
CA LEU A 535 -9.67 4.05 -27.22
C LEU A 535 -8.19 4.00 -27.62
N SER A 536 -7.48 5.11 -27.42
CA SER A 536 -6.05 5.20 -27.71
C SER A 536 -5.15 4.27 -26.87
N ASN A 537 -5.67 3.67 -25.78
CA ASN A 537 -4.88 2.81 -24.88
C ASN A 537 -5.51 1.44 -24.64
N VAL A 538 -6.55 1.09 -25.41
CA VAL A 538 -7.24 -0.21 -25.36
C VAL A 538 -6.31 -1.44 -25.29
N PRO A 539 -5.14 -1.49 -25.97
CA PRO A 539 -4.19 -2.61 -25.83
C PRO A 539 -3.70 -2.88 -24.40
N ALA A 540 -3.75 -1.89 -23.49
CA ALA A 540 -3.39 -2.10 -22.09
C ALA A 540 -4.28 -3.14 -21.38
N ILE A 541 -5.50 -3.38 -21.90
CA ILE A 541 -6.50 -4.24 -21.26
C ILE A 541 -6.96 -5.37 -22.18
N ILE A 542 -6.96 -5.14 -23.51
CA ILE A 542 -7.34 -6.14 -24.51
C ILE A 542 -6.21 -6.45 -25.50
N GLY A 543 -4.95 -6.22 -25.13
CA GLY A 543 -3.77 -6.54 -25.94
C GLY A 543 -3.54 -8.04 -26.14
N GLU A 544 -2.45 -8.39 -26.84
CA GLU A 544 -2.10 -9.77 -27.20
C GLU A 544 -1.98 -10.70 -25.98
N GLU A 545 -1.59 -10.14 -24.84
CA GLU A 545 -1.44 -10.85 -23.56
C GLU A 545 -2.72 -11.53 -23.11
N GLN A 546 -3.89 -11.00 -23.48
CA GLN A 546 -5.17 -11.62 -23.10
C GLN A 546 -5.43 -12.94 -23.83
N GLN A 547 -4.73 -13.24 -24.94
CA GLN A 547 -4.87 -14.53 -25.62
C GLN A 547 -4.39 -15.70 -24.79
N ASP A 548 -3.40 -15.47 -23.93
CA ASP A 548 -2.89 -16.47 -23.00
C ASP A 548 -3.85 -16.59 -21.80
N PRO A 549 -4.54 -17.73 -21.61
CA PRO A 549 -5.44 -17.93 -20.48
C PRO A 549 -4.77 -17.75 -19.11
N ALA A 550 -3.45 -17.96 -19.01
CA ALA A 550 -2.71 -17.77 -17.77
C ALA A 550 -2.47 -16.29 -17.43
N ARG A 551 -2.50 -15.40 -18.43
CA ARG A 551 -2.25 -13.95 -18.27
C ARG A 551 -3.51 -13.10 -18.39
N ARG A 552 -4.61 -13.71 -18.83
CA ARG A 552 -5.90 -13.08 -19.05
C ARG A 552 -6.50 -12.54 -17.74
N ASN A 553 -7.11 -11.37 -17.83
CA ASN A 553 -7.88 -10.76 -16.75
C ASN A 553 -9.29 -11.36 -16.63
N ALA A 554 -9.90 -11.26 -15.46
CA ALA A 554 -11.28 -11.70 -15.19
C ALA A 554 -12.17 -10.53 -14.76
N TYR A 555 -13.39 -10.49 -15.29
CA TYR A 555 -14.34 -9.37 -15.11
C TYR A 555 -15.74 -9.88 -14.72
N THR A 556 -15.83 -10.76 -13.72
CA THR A 556 -17.08 -11.44 -13.36
C THR A 556 -17.71 -10.86 -12.09
N GLY A 557 -19.04 -10.81 -12.03
CA GLY A 557 -19.77 -10.43 -10.81
C GLY A 557 -19.87 -8.92 -10.60
N ASN A 558 -19.82 -8.15 -11.68
CA ASN A 558 -20.06 -6.71 -11.69
C ASN A 558 -21.50 -6.43 -12.15
N GLY A 559 -21.99 -5.21 -11.91
CA GLY A 559 -23.29 -4.77 -12.42
C GLY A 559 -23.40 -4.81 -13.94
N THR A 560 -22.27 -4.58 -14.62
CA THR A 560 -22.12 -4.76 -16.07
C THR A 560 -20.78 -5.45 -16.35
N ASP A 561 -20.79 -6.76 -16.58
CA ASP A 561 -19.61 -7.55 -16.98
C ASP A 561 -19.21 -7.27 -18.45
N ARG A 562 -18.75 -6.04 -18.71
CA ARG A 562 -18.24 -5.54 -20.01
C ARG A 562 -17.11 -4.54 -19.79
N ILE A 563 -16.23 -4.39 -20.77
CA ILE A 563 -15.22 -3.31 -20.78
C ILE A 563 -15.78 -2.12 -21.54
N LEU A 564 -15.82 -0.94 -20.91
CA LEU A 564 -16.30 0.28 -21.55
C LEU A 564 -15.16 1.06 -22.21
N VAL A 565 -15.18 1.21 -23.52
CA VAL A 565 -14.20 1.98 -24.28
C VAL A 565 -14.71 3.39 -24.56
N ARG A 566 -13.98 4.38 -24.06
CA ARG A 566 -14.18 5.80 -24.35
C ARG A 566 -13.55 6.14 -25.70
N ALA A 567 -14.36 6.35 -26.73
CA ALA A 567 -13.89 6.71 -28.07
C ALA A 567 -13.51 8.19 -28.14
N ASP A 568 -12.42 8.53 -27.46
CA ASP A 568 -11.96 9.88 -27.17
C ASP A 568 -11.11 10.50 -28.31
N ALA A 569 -10.40 9.65 -29.06
CA ALA A 569 -9.62 10.00 -30.23
C ALA A 569 -9.53 8.80 -31.18
N PRO A 570 -9.20 8.99 -32.48
CA PRO A 570 -8.92 7.88 -33.37
C PRO A 570 -7.82 6.97 -32.83
N TYR A 571 -7.97 5.67 -33.04
CA TYR A 571 -6.93 4.70 -32.78
C TYR A 571 -5.81 4.83 -33.83
N THR A 572 -4.57 5.01 -33.38
CA THR A 572 -3.43 5.33 -34.28
C THR A 572 -2.21 4.43 -34.12
N ASP A 573 -2.26 3.39 -33.30
CA ASP A 573 -1.12 2.48 -33.12
C ASP A 573 -0.92 1.59 -34.35
N LYS A 574 0.33 1.27 -34.64
CA LYS A 574 0.72 0.42 -35.78
C LYS A 574 0.96 -1.01 -35.31
N LEU A 575 0.57 -1.97 -36.13
CA LEU A 575 0.83 -3.40 -35.90
C LEU A 575 0.26 -3.88 -34.55
N ALA A 576 -0.88 -3.32 -34.16
CA ALA A 576 -1.52 -3.65 -32.91
C ALA A 576 -2.53 -4.78 -33.11
N ARG A 577 -2.81 -5.48 -32.01
CA ARG A 577 -3.77 -6.56 -31.98
C ARG A 577 -4.70 -6.43 -30.78
N TRP A 578 -6.00 -6.59 -31.03
CA TRP A 578 -7.03 -6.65 -29.99
C TRP A 578 -7.47 -8.09 -29.81
N ALA A 579 -7.28 -8.61 -28.60
CA ALA A 579 -7.65 -9.94 -28.18
C ALA A 579 -9.02 -9.94 -27.48
N ASP A 580 -9.70 -11.08 -27.56
CA ASP A 580 -10.88 -11.37 -26.74
C ASP A 580 -10.48 -11.34 -25.24
N PRO A 581 -11.03 -10.43 -24.42
CA PRO A 581 -10.74 -10.36 -22.98
C PRO A 581 -11.64 -11.28 -22.15
N GLY A 582 -12.53 -12.07 -22.77
CA GLY A 582 -13.45 -12.99 -22.09
C GLY A 582 -14.82 -12.38 -21.76
N VAL A 583 -15.00 -11.08 -22.00
CA VAL A 583 -16.25 -10.33 -21.87
C VAL A 583 -16.42 -9.38 -23.06
N PRO A 584 -17.65 -8.94 -23.37
CA PRO A 584 -17.87 -7.96 -24.43
C PRO A 584 -17.16 -6.62 -24.19
N VAL A 585 -16.74 -5.98 -25.28
CA VAL A 585 -16.15 -4.63 -25.31
C VAL A 585 -17.18 -3.67 -25.87
N GLU A 586 -17.63 -2.73 -25.04
CA GLU A 586 -18.68 -1.76 -25.37
C GLU A 586 -18.07 -0.39 -25.62
N PHE A 587 -18.46 0.28 -26.70
CA PHE A 587 -17.97 1.63 -27.03
C PHE A 587 -18.97 2.70 -26.61
N THR A 588 -18.48 3.87 -26.23
CA THR A 588 -19.32 5.04 -25.91
C THR A 588 -19.69 5.88 -27.15
N ASP A 589 -18.86 5.83 -28.20
CA ASP A 589 -19.07 6.54 -29.46
C ASP A 589 -18.50 5.70 -30.63
N THR A 590 -18.49 6.26 -31.84
CA THR A 590 -17.92 5.66 -33.03
C THR A 590 -16.43 5.41 -32.83
N ALA A 591 -16.01 4.15 -32.93
CA ALA A 591 -14.61 3.76 -32.88
C ALA A 591 -13.96 4.03 -34.24
N VAL A 592 -13.08 5.02 -34.32
CA VAL A 592 -12.36 5.36 -35.55
C VAL A 592 -10.95 4.80 -35.51
N VAL A 593 -10.56 4.05 -36.53
CA VAL A 593 -9.22 3.49 -36.71
C VAL A 593 -8.59 4.20 -37.92
N ALA A 594 -7.67 5.14 -37.70
CA ALA A 594 -7.13 5.95 -38.79
C ALA A 594 -5.79 6.61 -38.42
N LYS A 595 -4.79 6.56 -39.32
CA LYS A 595 -3.56 7.39 -39.23
C LYS A 595 -3.11 7.88 -40.61
N ALA A 596 -2.43 9.02 -40.65
CA ALA A 596 -1.89 9.57 -41.90
C ALA A 596 -0.95 8.62 -42.66
N THR A 597 -0.23 7.72 -41.95
CA THR A 597 0.76 6.81 -42.56
C THR A 597 0.27 5.37 -42.74
N GLY A 598 -1.04 5.14 -42.68
CA GLY A 598 -1.63 3.79 -42.67
C GLY A 598 -1.30 3.03 -41.38
N ILE A 599 -2.27 2.32 -40.83
CA ILE A 599 -2.06 1.39 -39.70
C ILE A 599 -2.60 0.02 -40.07
N ALA A 600 -1.98 -1.02 -39.51
CA ALA A 600 -2.51 -2.37 -39.50
C ALA A 600 -3.00 -2.67 -38.07
N LEU A 601 -4.29 -2.96 -37.93
CA LEU A 601 -4.91 -3.42 -36.70
C LEU A 601 -5.53 -4.79 -36.94
N THR A 602 -5.20 -5.76 -36.08
CA THR A 602 -5.76 -7.11 -36.15
C THR A 602 -6.68 -7.39 -34.97
N LEU A 603 -7.89 -7.87 -35.22
CA LEU A 603 -8.81 -8.35 -34.19
C LEU A 603 -8.78 -9.87 -34.16
N SER A 604 -8.61 -10.44 -32.97
CA SER A 604 -8.43 -11.88 -32.76
C SER A 604 -9.75 -12.64 -32.52
N PRO A 605 -9.74 -13.98 -32.67
CA PRO A 605 -10.94 -14.81 -32.53
C PRO A 605 -11.66 -14.62 -31.19
N GLY A 606 -12.99 -14.69 -31.22
CA GLY A 606 -13.88 -14.62 -30.06
C GLY A 606 -14.17 -13.22 -29.54
N LEU A 607 -13.51 -12.18 -30.04
CA LEU A 607 -13.73 -10.81 -29.59
C LEU A 607 -15.13 -10.33 -30.02
N GLU A 608 -15.83 -9.70 -29.06
CA GLU A 608 -17.19 -9.21 -29.24
C GLU A 608 -17.26 -7.71 -28.92
N LEU A 609 -17.69 -6.92 -29.91
CA LEU A 609 -17.72 -5.45 -29.89
C LEU A 609 -19.16 -4.93 -29.96
N TRP A 610 -19.51 -4.03 -29.04
CA TRP A 610 -20.86 -3.52 -28.86
C TRP A 610 -20.92 -2.01 -29.09
N PHE A 611 -21.87 -1.55 -29.91
CA PHE A 611 -22.01 -0.15 -30.28
C PHE A 611 -23.39 0.41 -29.92
N PRO A 612 -23.46 1.62 -29.33
CA PRO A 612 -24.73 2.30 -29.07
C PRO A 612 -25.44 2.71 -30.37
N ALA A 613 -26.70 3.13 -30.23
CA ALA A 613 -27.52 3.61 -31.34
C ALA A 613 -26.81 4.69 -32.18
N GLY A 614 -26.77 4.47 -33.50
CA GLY A 614 -26.13 5.37 -34.47
C GLY A 614 -24.59 5.40 -34.45
N LYS A 615 -23.92 4.67 -33.54
CA LYS A 615 -22.46 4.61 -33.45
C LYS A 615 -21.89 3.46 -34.28
N ALA A 616 -20.68 3.62 -34.80
CA ALA A 616 -20.10 2.73 -35.79
C ALA A 616 -18.69 2.26 -35.44
N PHE A 617 -18.22 1.23 -36.15
CA PHE A 617 -16.80 0.91 -36.25
C PHE A 617 -16.29 1.43 -37.59
N GLN A 618 -15.43 2.46 -37.59
CA GLN A 618 -14.98 3.14 -38.80
C GLN A 618 -13.50 2.89 -39.07
N VAL A 619 -13.20 2.47 -40.29
CA VAL A 619 -11.85 2.20 -40.81
C VAL A 619 -11.48 3.30 -41.81
N GLY A 620 -10.49 4.11 -41.42
CA GLY A 620 -10.09 5.32 -42.12
C GLY A 620 -10.99 6.53 -41.84
N ASP A 621 -10.55 7.68 -42.33
CA ASP A 621 -11.34 8.91 -42.39
C ASP A 621 -10.95 9.74 -43.64
N ARG A 622 -11.44 10.97 -43.75
CA ARG A 622 -11.14 11.85 -44.90
C ARG A 622 -9.63 12.08 -45.11
N ASN A 623 -8.86 12.19 -44.03
CA ASN A 623 -7.46 12.61 -44.01
C ASN A 623 -6.48 11.46 -43.72
N ALA A 624 -6.96 10.34 -43.19
CA ALA A 624 -6.15 9.24 -42.69
C ALA A 624 -6.70 7.89 -43.16
N ARG A 625 -5.81 6.90 -43.28
CA ARG A 625 -6.12 5.56 -43.80
C ARG A 625 -5.87 4.50 -42.74
N ALA A 626 -6.47 3.33 -42.93
CA ALA A 626 -6.22 2.16 -42.10
C ALA A 626 -6.47 0.87 -42.89
N ALA A 627 -5.73 -0.18 -42.54
CA ALA A 627 -5.98 -1.56 -42.89
C ALA A 627 -6.36 -2.30 -41.60
N VAL A 628 -7.53 -2.89 -41.57
CA VAL A 628 -8.01 -3.67 -40.43
C VAL A 628 -8.20 -5.11 -40.87
N VAL A 629 -7.78 -6.05 -40.04
CA VAL A 629 -7.92 -7.49 -40.27
C VAL A 629 -8.73 -8.12 -39.15
N PHE A 630 -9.81 -8.82 -39.49
CA PHE A 630 -10.61 -9.61 -38.55
C PHE A 630 -10.25 -11.09 -38.73
N GLU A 631 -9.45 -11.62 -37.81
CA GLU A 631 -8.98 -13.01 -37.84
C GLU A 631 -9.89 -13.92 -37.01
N GLY A 632 -11.16 -14.06 -37.38
CA GLY A 632 -12.06 -14.97 -36.67
C GLY A 632 -11.70 -16.45 -36.90
N GLU A 633 -12.33 -17.32 -36.12
CA GLU A 633 -12.30 -18.78 -36.27
C GLU A 633 -13.71 -19.36 -36.25
N ALA A 634 -13.95 -20.48 -36.95
CA ALA A 634 -15.29 -21.08 -37.08
C ALA A 634 -15.99 -21.36 -35.73
N GLY A 635 -15.25 -21.73 -34.68
CA GLY A 635 -15.79 -21.95 -33.34
C GLY A 635 -15.79 -20.71 -32.43
N ARG A 636 -15.09 -19.65 -32.84
CA ARG A 636 -14.90 -18.41 -32.08
C ARG A 636 -14.95 -17.22 -33.04
N PRO A 637 -16.11 -16.94 -33.65
CA PRO A 637 -16.22 -15.85 -34.59
C PRO A 637 -16.04 -14.50 -33.89
N LEU A 638 -15.58 -13.51 -34.64
CA LEU A 638 -15.63 -12.11 -34.24
C LEU A 638 -17.06 -11.61 -34.31
N ARG A 639 -17.52 -10.80 -33.35
CA ARG A 639 -18.90 -10.33 -33.29
C ARG A 639 -18.98 -8.82 -33.16
N LEU A 640 -19.77 -8.19 -34.03
CA LEU A 640 -20.08 -6.76 -33.96
C LEU A 640 -21.60 -6.59 -33.92
N ARG A 641 -22.10 -5.96 -32.85
CA ARG A 641 -23.54 -5.94 -32.51
C ARG A 641 -23.95 -4.60 -31.88
N PRO A 642 -25.24 -4.24 -31.90
CA PRO A 642 -25.75 -3.10 -31.15
C PRO A 642 -25.82 -3.40 -29.64
N VAL A 643 -25.65 -2.37 -28.81
CA VAL A 643 -25.96 -2.42 -27.37
C VAL A 643 -27.46 -2.63 -27.15
N ASP A 644 -28.29 -1.93 -27.93
CA ASP A 644 -29.75 -2.10 -27.97
C ASP A 644 -30.16 -2.68 -29.34
N PRO A 645 -30.51 -3.98 -29.41
CA PRO A 645 -30.98 -4.61 -30.64
C PRO A 645 -32.20 -3.93 -31.27
N ALA A 646 -33.03 -3.24 -30.49
CA ALA A 646 -34.20 -2.56 -31.03
C ALA A 646 -33.82 -1.27 -31.77
N ALA A 647 -32.86 -0.51 -31.25
CA ALA A 647 -32.37 0.72 -31.88
C ALA A 647 -31.37 0.46 -33.02
N GLY A 648 -30.64 -0.66 -32.96
CA GLY A 648 -29.56 -0.96 -33.88
C GLY A 648 -28.34 -0.05 -33.70
N TRP A 649 -27.40 -0.10 -34.63
CA TRP A 649 -26.16 0.70 -34.62
C TRP A 649 -25.78 1.16 -36.04
N GLY A 650 -24.73 1.96 -36.14
CA GLY A 650 -24.27 2.58 -37.40
C GLY A 650 -23.42 1.68 -38.31
N GLY A 651 -23.24 0.41 -37.94
CA GLY A 651 -22.52 -0.60 -38.71
C GLY A 651 -21.00 -0.40 -38.78
N VAL A 652 -20.36 -1.18 -39.65
CA VAL A 652 -18.95 -1.04 -40.03
C VAL A 652 -18.85 -0.06 -41.20
N ARG A 653 -17.87 0.85 -41.19
CA ARG A 653 -17.65 1.82 -42.26
C ARG A 653 -16.22 1.74 -42.76
N VAL A 654 -16.03 1.49 -44.06
CA VAL A 654 -14.70 1.45 -44.71
C VAL A 654 -14.62 2.61 -45.69
N ILE A 655 -13.77 3.59 -45.37
CA ILE A 655 -13.67 4.86 -46.10
C ILE A 655 -12.59 4.80 -47.18
N ALA A 656 -12.60 5.77 -48.11
CA ALA A 656 -11.72 5.83 -49.25
C ALA A 656 -10.23 5.68 -48.89
N GLY A 657 -9.58 4.71 -49.54
CA GLY A 657 -8.18 4.34 -49.30
C GLY A 657 -7.93 3.52 -48.04
N ALA A 658 -8.97 3.09 -47.33
CA ALA A 658 -8.90 2.14 -46.22
C ALA A 658 -9.32 0.74 -46.68
N SER A 659 -8.91 -0.28 -45.95
CA SER A 659 -9.26 -1.68 -46.24
C SER A 659 -9.68 -2.45 -44.99
N LEU A 660 -10.67 -3.33 -45.15
CA LEU A 660 -11.06 -4.32 -44.15
C LEU A 660 -10.98 -5.71 -44.79
N ASP A 661 -10.12 -6.56 -44.24
CA ASP A 661 -10.05 -8.00 -44.54
C ASP A 661 -10.63 -8.78 -43.36
N ALA A 662 -11.54 -9.71 -43.60
CA ALA A 662 -12.17 -10.45 -42.52
C ALA A 662 -12.53 -11.89 -42.88
N ARG A 663 -12.41 -12.77 -41.88
CA ARG A 663 -12.95 -14.13 -41.91
C ARG A 663 -13.68 -14.45 -40.61
N HIS A 664 -14.64 -15.38 -40.66
CA HIS A 664 -15.41 -15.83 -39.51
C HIS A 664 -15.90 -14.67 -38.61
N VAL A 665 -16.56 -13.68 -39.22
CA VAL A 665 -17.11 -12.51 -38.53
C VAL A 665 -18.64 -12.49 -38.63
N GLU A 666 -19.31 -12.13 -37.53
CA GLU A 666 -20.74 -11.88 -37.46
C GLU A 666 -20.99 -10.38 -37.25
N ILE A 667 -21.65 -9.74 -38.21
CA ILE A 667 -22.04 -8.33 -38.14
C ILE A 667 -23.57 -8.27 -38.16
N THR A 668 -24.20 -7.85 -37.07
CA THR A 668 -25.66 -7.97 -36.93
C THR A 668 -26.33 -6.68 -36.47
N GLY A 669 -27.59 -6.48 -36.87
CA GLY A 669 -28.50 -5.52 -36.23
C GLY A 669 -28.20 -4.03 -36.48
N ALA A 670 -27.92 -3.60 -37.71
CA ALA A 670 -27.87 -2.17 -38.03
C ALA A 670 -29.22 -1.47 -37.77
N ALA A 671 -29.17 -0.14 -37.62
CA ALA A 671 -30.37 0.70 -37.60
C ALA A 671 -31.15 0.62 -38.93
N ASP A 672 -32.44 0.96 -38.91
CA ASP A 672 -33.36 0.79 -40.06
C ASP A 672 -32.92 1.51 -41.34
N ASP A 673 -32.21 2.62 -41.21
CA ASP A 673 -31.68 3.45 -42.29
C ASP A 673 -30.17 3.28 -42.51
N ALA A 674 -29.51 2.41 -41.74
CA ALA A 674 -28.09 2.12 -41.83
C ALA A 674 -27.81 0.81 -42.58
N ALA A 675 -26.55 0.65 -42.99
CA ALA A 675 -26.05 -0.63 -43.47
C ALA A 675 -25.23 -1.32 -42.37
N ASN A 676 -25.28 -2.65 -42.28
CA ASN A 676 -24.37 -3.41 -41.41
C ASN A 676 -22.91 -3.16 -41.82
N VAL A 677 -22.64 -3.03 -43.13
CA VAL A 677 -21.35 -2.60 -43.67
C VAL A 677 -21.56 -1.52 -44.73
N THR A 678 -20.88 -0.39 -44.58
CA THR A 678 -20.81 0.70 -45.56
C THR A 678 -19.39 0.78 -46.13
N VAL A 679 -19.25 0.81 -47.46
CA VAL A 679 -17.98 0.96 -48.16
C VAL A 679 -18.02 2.21 -49.03
N ASP A 680 -17.47 3.30 -48.50
CA ASP A 680 -17.38 4.61 -49.16
C ASP A 680 -16.01 4.76 -49.81
N GLY A 681 -15.86 4.28 -51.04
CA GLY A 681 -14.59 4.30 -51.78
C GLY A 681 -13.47 3.41 -51.22
N GLY A 682 -13.72 2.61 -50.20
CA GLY A 682 -12.76 1.69 -49.55
C GLY A 682 -12.71 0.29 -50.16
N VAL A 683 -11.95 -0.61 -49.54
CA VAL A 683 -11.85 -2.02 -49.95
C VAL A 683 -12.36 -2.94 -48.85
N LEU A 684 -13.35 -3.78 -49.16
CA LEU A 684 -13.87 -4.80 -48.26
C LEU A 684 -13.59 -6.18 -48.86
N SER A 685 -12.88 -7.00 -48.10
CA SER A 685 -12.54 -8.38 -48.42
C SER A 685 -13.10 -9.27 -47.32
N LEU A 686 -14.16 -10.04 -47.60
CA LEU A 686 -14.75 -10.99 -46.66
C LEU A 686 -14.58 -12.40 -47.20
N HIS A 687 -13.88 -13.27 -46.47
CA HIS A 687 -13.57 -14.62 -46.90
C HIS A 687 -13.93 -15.62 -45.81
N ASP A 688 -14.68 -16.68 -46.16
CA ASP A 688 -14.96 -17.85 -45.32
C ASP A 688 -15.66 -17.56 -43.97
N GLY A 689 -16.90 -18.05 -43.84
CA GLY A 689 -17.63 -18.12 -42.57
C GLY A 689 -18.08 -16.78 -41.99
N TRP A 690 -18.12 -15.70 -42.79
CA TRP A 690 -18.72 -14.45 -42.38
C TRP A 690 -20.26 -14.49 -42.48
N ARG A 691 -20.94 -13.75 -41.59
CA ARG A 691 -22.40 -13.61 -41.52
C ARG A 691 -22.78 -12.16 -41.30
N ILE A 692 -23.63 -11.65 -42.17
CA ILE A 692 -24.27 -10.34 -42.05
C ILE A 692 -25.78 -10.56 -41.94
N ASP A 693 -26.36 -10.13 -40.83
CA ASP A 693 -27.78 -10.36 -40.51
C ASP A 693 -28.47 -9.07 -40.06
N GLY A 694 -29.58 -8.72 -40.72
CA GLY A 694 -30.33 -7.49 -40.47
C GLY A 694 -31.57 -7.66 -39.60
N GLY A 695 -31.99 -8.89 -39.26
CA GLY A 695 -33.25 -9.11 -38.52
C GLY A 695 -34.50 -8.51 -39.18
N GLY A 696 -34.49 -8.33 -40.51
CA GLY A 696 -35.53 -7.74 -41.34
C GLY A 696 -35.33 -6.25 -41.69
N ARG A 697 -34.19 -5.63 -41.34
CA ARG A 697 -33.99 -4.18 -41.36
C ARG A 697 -32.76 -3.76 -42.19
N GLY A 698 -32.75 -2.48 -42.58
CA GLY A 698 -31.59 -1.83 -43.18
C GLY A 698 -31.04 -2.50 -44.45
N THR A 699 -29.78 -2.21 -44.74
CA THR A 699 -29.01 -2.82 -45.83
C THR A 699 -27.91 -3.73 -45.26
N GLY A 700 -27.61 -4.85 -45.89
CA GLY A 700 -26.49 -5.70 -45.45
C GLY A 700 -25.15 -5.04 -45.74
N VAL A 701 -24.86 -4.82 -47.02
CA VAL A 701 -23.65 -4.12 -47.50
C VAL A 701 -24.07 -2.99 -48.45
N ASP A 702 -23.69 -1.75 -48.16
CA ASP A 702 -23.88 -0.59 -49.06
C ASP A 702 -22.53 -0.04 -49.53
N ALA A 703 -22.27 -0.10 -50.83
CA ALA A 703 -21.00 0.36 -51.41
C ALA A 703 -21.21 1.44 -52.48
N PHE A 704 -20.42 2.50 -52.38
CA PHE A 704 -20.48 3.63 -53.30
C PHE A 704 -19.12 4.30 -53.51
N GLY A 705 -18.94 4.91 -54.68
CA GLY A 705 -17.71 5.57 -55.09
C GLY A 705 -16.85 4.69 -56.01
N ALA A 706 -16.21 5.30 -57.01
CA ALA A 706 -15.50 4.58 -58.08
C ALA A 706 -14.29 3.75 -57.61
N SER A 707 -13.77 4.02 -56.40
CA SER A 707 -12.71 3.24 -55.77
C SER A 707 -13.23 2.13 -54.84
N ALA A 708 -14.54 2.06 -54.58
CA ALA A 708 -15.12 1.04 -53.72
C ALA A 708 -15.01 -0.35 -54.36
N ARG A 709 -14.43 -1.29 -53.61
CA ARG A 709 -14.26 -2.70 -54.03
C ARG A 709 -14.79 -3.63 -52.95
N LEU A 710 -15.61 -4.59 -53.37
CA LEU A 710 -16.13 -5.68 -52.55
C LEU A 710 -15.64 -7.02 -53.15
N ASP A 711 -14.88 -7.78 -52.38
CA ASP A 711 -14.48 -9.17 -52.70
C ASP A 711 -15.01 -10.08 -51.59
N LEU A 712 -16.11 -10.79 -51.88
CA LEU A 712 -16.89 -11.51 -50.89
C LEU A 712 -16.94 -13.00 -51.26
N SER A 713 -16.54 -13.89 -50.35
CA SER A 713 -16.71 -15.32 -50.58
C SER A 713 -16.93 -16.15 -49.32
N GLY A 714 -17.66 -17.26 -49.45
CA GLY A 714 -17.80 -18.24 -48.37
C GLY A 714 -18.67 -17.82 -47.18
N GLY A 715 -19.58 -16.85 -47.33
CA GLY A 715 -20.39 -16.35 -46.21
C GLY A 715 -21.87 -16.12 -46.53
N THR A 716 -22.56 -15.38 -45.67
CA THR A 716 -24.03 -15.25 -45.69
C THR A 716 -24.49 -13.80 -45.45
N VAL A 717 -25.34 -13.25 -46.33
CA VAL A 717 -26.11 -12.00 -46.12
C VAL A 717 -27.59 -12.33 -46.09
N THR A 718 -28.26 -12.10 -44.95
CA THR A 718 -29.66 -12.47 -44.77
C THR A 718 -30.45 -11.46 -43.96
N GLY A 719 -31.77 -11.42 -44.13
CA GLY A 719 -32.65 -10.68 -43.24
C GLY A 719 -32.49 -9.16 -43.35
N HIS A 720 -32.26 -8.61 -44.55
CA HIS A 720 -32.25 -7.17 -44.78
C HIS A 720 -33.44 -6.73 -45.63
N ARG A 721 -33.65 -5.41 -45.76
CA ARG A 721 -34.46 -4.88 -46.86
C ARG A 721 -33.73 -5.09 -48.17
N VAL A 722 -32.47 -4.66 -48.21
CA VAL A 722 -31.55 -4.88 -49.33
C VAL A 722 -30.33 -5.64 -48.83
N GLY A 723 -30.03 -6.81 -49.39
CA GLY A 723 -28.85 -7.59 -49.01
C GLY A 723 -27.56 -6.84 -49.33
N ILE A 724 -27.29 -6.59 -50.61
CA ILE A 724 -26.12 -5.84 -51.08
C ILE A 724 -26.58 -4.74 -52.05
N ARG A 725 -26.13 -3.50 -51.83
CA ARG A 725 -26.37 -2.35 -52.70
C ARG A 725 -25.03 -1.82 -53.25
N THR A 726 -24.95 -1.63 -54.56
CA THR A 726 -23.80 -0.98 -55.24
C THR A 726 -24.26 0.21 -56.06
N ARG A 727 -23.53 1.34 -55.97
CA ARG A 727 -23.83 2.57 -56.72
C ARG A 727 -22.56 3.40 -56.97
N ASP A 728 -22.66 4.47 -57.75
CA ASP A 728 -21.60 5.47 -57.95
C ASP A 728 -20.22 4.89 -58.32
N GLY A 729 -20.15 3.87 -59.19
CA GLY A 729 -18.92 3.25 -59.64
C GLY A 729 -18.36 2.12 -58.76
N ALA A 730 -19.06 1.71 -57.70
CA ALA A 730 -18.65 0.61 -56.83
C ALA A 730 -18.67 -0.75 -57.57
N ARG A 731 -17.72 -1.63 -57.23
CA ARG A 731 -17.59 -2.96 -57.85
C ARG A 731 -17.69 -4.09 -56.84
N LEU A 732 -18.45 -5.11 -57.21
CA LEU A 732 -18.74 -6.31 -56.47
C LEU A 732 -18.28 -7.55 -57.23
N ASP A 733 -17.51 -8.38 -56.53
CA ASP A 733 -17.32 -9.80 -56.82
C ASP A 733 -17.75 -10.60 -55.59
N ILE A 734 -18.86 -11.33 -55.70
CA ILE A 734 -19.32 -12.26 -54.67
C ILE A 734 -19.36 -13.68 -55.22
N SER A 735 -18.82 -14.63 -54.46
CA SER A 735 -18.91 -16.04 -54.81
C SER A 735 -19.08 -17.02 -53.66
N ARG A 736 -19.55 -18.24 -53.96
CA ARG A 736 -19.67 -19.34 -52.97
C ARG A 736 -20.35 -18.90 -51.66
N SER A 737 -21.42 -18.12 -51.76
CA SER A 737 -22.05 -17.44 -50.61
C SER A 737 -23.56 -17.64 -50.64
N VAL A 738 -24.23 -17.27 -49.54
CA VAL A 738 -25.69 -17.26 -49.41
C VAL A 738 -26.20 -15.82 -49.37
N VAL A 739 -27.13 -15.49 -50.26
CA VAL A 739 -27.88 -14.22 -50.23
C VAL A 739 -29.35 -14.60 -50.21
N GLY A 740 -30.01 -14.49 -49.05
CA GLY A 740 -31.36 -15.03 -48.92
C GLY A 740 -32.18 -14.39 -47.80
N GLY A 741 -33.50 -14.37 -47.97
CA GLY A 741 -34.41 -13.83 -46.95
C GLY A 741 -34.34 -12.32 -46.84
N ASN A 742 -33.90 -11.62 -47.89
CA ASN A 742 -33.96 -10.16 -47.99
C ASN A 742 -35.28 -9.74 -48.64
N THR A 743 -35.94 -8.73 -48.08
CA THR A 743 -37.37 -8.45 -48.37
C THR A 743 -37.62 -7.62 -49.62
N GLU A 744 -36.67 -6.80 -50.05
CA GLU A 744 -36.78 -5.97 -51.26
C GLU A 744 -35.85 -6.47 -52.37
N TRP A 745 -34.56 -6.63 -52.07
CA TRP A 745 -33.53 -7.08 -53.03
C TRP A 745 -32.47 -7.92 -52.33
N GLY A 746 -32.03 -9.01 -52.95
CA GLY A 746 -30.81 -9.71 -52.57
C GLY A 746 -29.58 -8.90 -52.96
N ILE A 747 -29.47 -8.54 -54.25
CA ILE A 747 -28.43 -7.65 -54.76
C ILE A 747 -29.07 -6.57 -55.65
N ARG A 748 -28.78 -5.30 -55.37
CA ARG A 748 -29.25 -4.13 -56.13
C ARG A 748 -28.07 -3.30 -56.60
N ASN A 749 -27.85 -3.29 -57.91
CA ASN A 749 -26.93 -2.39 -58.58
C ASN A 749 -27.68 -1.18 -59.14
N GLU A 750 -27.21 0.02 -58.82
CA GLU A 750 -27.78 1.29 -59.29
C GLU A 750 -26.88 1.97 -60.34
N ASP A 751 -25.74 1.35 -60.69
CA ASP A 751 -24.82 1.84 -61.73
C ASP A 751 -24.91 0.98 -63.00
N PRO A 752 -25.59 1.45 -64.07
CA PRO A 752 -25.76 0.68 -65.29
C PRO A 752 -24.48 0.54 -66.12
N ALA A 753 -23.40 1.27 -65.78
CA ALA A 753 -22.13 1.19 -66.50
C ALA A 753 -21.26 -0.01 -66.04
N LEU A 754 -21.64 -0.71 -64.97
CA LEU A 754 -20.84 -1.76 -64.35
C LEU A 754 -21.63 -3.07 -64.22
N CYS A 755 -21.05 -4.15 -64.72
CA CYS A 755 -21.51 -5.51 -64.48
C CYS A 755 -20.95 -6.02 -63.16
N GLN A 756 -21.82 -6.26 -62.18
CA GLN A 756 -21.46 -6.86 -60.89
C GLN A 756 -21.39 -8.38 -61.01
N LEU A 757 -20.44 -9.04 -60.34
CA LEU A 757 -20.26 -10.50 -60.44
C LEU A 757 -20.80 -11.21 -59.19
N ALA A 758 -21.73 -12.16 -59.38
CA ALA A 758 -22.35 -12.94 -58.31
C ALA A 758 -22.40 -14.45 -58.65
N LYS A 759 -21.25 -15.13 -58.58
CA LYS A 759 -21.10 -16.51 -59.06
C LYS A 759 -21.17 -17.54 -57.94
N LEU A 760 -21.88 -18.65 -58.15
CA LEU A 760 -22.03 -19.73 -57.17
C LEU A 760 -22.69 -19.23 -55.87
N VAL A 761 -23.66 -18.32 -55.99
CA VAL A 761 -24.44 -17.76 -54.87
C VAL A 761 -25.76 -18.52 -54.71
N TYR A 762 -26.11 -18.91 -53.50
CA TYR A 762 -27.42 -19.50 -53.17
C TYR A 762 -28.39 -18.40 -52.79
N TRP A 763 -29.50 -18.29 -53.53
CA TRP A 763 -30.44 -17.17 -53.45
C TRP A 763 -31.60 -17.39 -52.46
N GLY A 764 -31.44 -18.33 -51.53
CA GLY A 764 -32.46 -18.73 -50.56
C GLY A 764 -33.45 -19.78 -51.07
N ARG A 765 -33.47 -20.06 -52.38
CA ARG A 765 -34.30 -21.10 -53.02
C ARG A 765 -33.52 -21.89 -54.08
N PRO A 766 -33.87 -23.16 -54.34
CA PRO A 766 -33.22 -23.99 -55.36
C PRO A 766 -33.29 -23.45 -56.80
N GLY A 767 -34.32 -22.66 -57.11
CA GLY A 767 -34.54 -22.09 -58.43
C GLY A 767 -33.63 -20.91 -58.79
N GLY A 768 -32.81 -20.42 -57.87
CA GLY A 768 -31.97 -19.23 -58.09
C GLY A 768 -32.70 -17.91 -57.81
N PRO A 769 -32.16 -16.76 -58.26
CA PRO A 769 -32.72 -15.45 -57.97
C PRO A 769 -34.04 -15.20 -58.69
N THR A 770 -34.77 -14.16 -58.27
CA THR A 770 -35.82 -13.58 -59.09
C THR A 770 -35.25 -12.35 -59.82
N ASP A 771 -35.03 -12.47 -61.13
CA ASP A 771 -34.57 -11.40 -62.02
C ASP A 771 -35.77 -10.88 -62.84
N PRO A 772 -36.33 -9.69 -62.49
CA PRO A 772 -37.50 -9.14 -63.15
C PRO A 772 -37.19 -8.44 -64.49
N SER A 773 -35.92 -8.34 -64.91
CA SER A 773 -35.55 -7.54 -66.09
C SER A 773 -35.75 -8.31 -67.40
N ASP A 774 -36.32 -7.65 -68.41
CA ASP A 774 -36.43 -8.12 -69.80
C ASP A 774 -35.49 -7.35 -70.75
N ALA A 775 -34.60 -6.53 -70.20
CA ALA A 775 -33.75 -5.60 -70.94
C ALA A 775 -32.48 -6.29 -71.50
N GLU A 776 -32.05 -5.84 -72.68
CA GLU A 776 -30.79 -6.28 -73.31
C GLU A 776 -29.62 -5.52 -72.65
N GLU A 777 -29.03 -6.12 -71.64
CA GLU A 777 -27.96 -5.61 -70.78
C GLU A 777 -26.61 -6.29 -71.07
N GLY A 778 -25.51 -5.55 -71.10
CA GLY A 778 -24.18 -6.12 -71.41
C GLY A 778 -23.61 -7.14 -70.41
N CYS A 779 -24.38 -7.61 -69.42
CA CYS A 779 -23.93 -8.38 -68.25
C CYS A 779 -24.62 -9.75 -68.11
N MET A 780 -25.96 -9.80 -68.22
CA MET A 780 -26.80 -11.00 -68.21
C MET A 780 -28.18 -10.63 -68.80
N ASN A 781 -28.69 -11.37 -69.78
CA ASN A 781 -29.89 -10.99 -70.58
C ASN A 781 -31.02 -12.00 -70.46
N THR A 782 -31.48 -12.28 -69.25
CA THR A 782 -32.51 -13.30 -69.05
C THR A 782 -33.36 -13.00 -67.84
N ALA A 783 -34.59 -12.55 -68.09
CA ALA A 783 -35.67 -12.58 -67.11
C ALA A 783 -35.78 -13.99 -66.51
N TRP A 784 -35.80 -14.10 -65.18
CA TRP A 784 -35.77 -15.39 -64.51
C TRP A 784 -36.56 -15.37 -63.20
N GLU A 785 -37.60 -16.22 -63.09
CA GLU A 785 -38.41 -16.35 -61.87
C GLU A 785 -37.97 -17.56 -61.03
N GLY A 786 -36.76 -17.53 -60.48
CA GLY A 786 -36.21 -18.59 -59.63
C GLY A 786 -36.86 -18.70 -58.24
N GLY A 787 -37.61 -17.66 -57.82
CA GLY A 787 -38.35 -17.61 -56.55
C GLY A 787 -37.49 -17.33 -55.31
N GLY A 788 -36.17 -17.18 -55.48
CA GLY A 788 -35.25 -16.64 -54.48
C GLY A 788 -35.28 -15.12 -54.40
N ASP A 789 -34.36 -14.55 -53.61
CA ASP A 789 -34.20 -13.11 -53.45
C ASP A 789 -34.03 -12.41 -54.82
N LYS A 790 -34.50 -11.15 -54.91
CA LYS A 790 -34.45 -10.40 -56.17
C LYS A 790 -33.04 -9.95 -56.52
N VAL A 791 -32.75 -9.89 -57.81
CA VAL A 791 -31.54 -9.28 -58.36
C VAL A 791 -31.92 -8.20 -59.36
N SER A 792 -31.24 -7.05 -59.35
CA SER A 792 -31.47 -6.00 -60.34
C SER A 792 -30.66 -6.22 -61.61
N ASP A 793 -30.96 -5.40 -62.62
CA ASP A 793 -30.18 -5.19 -63.83
C ASP A 793 -28.67 -5.05 -63.54
N HIS A 794 -27.85 -5.49 -64.49
CA HIS A 794 -26.39 -5.44 -64.49
C HIS A 794 -25.70 -6.23 -63.38
N VAL A 795 -26.30 -7.37 -62.97
CA VAL A 795 -25.69 -8.34 -62.06
C VAL A 795 -25.60 -9.72 -62.73
N ASN A 796 -24.39 -10.22 -62.93
CA ASN A 796 -24.15 -11.55 -63.48
C ASN A 796 -24.22 -12.59 -62.36
N TRP A 797 -25.40 -13.18 -62.20
CA TRP A 797 -25.70 -14.20 -61.19
C TRP A 797 -25.43 -15.65 -61.65
N TRP A 798 -24.98 -15.87 -62.89
CA TRP A 798 -24.76 -17.21 -63.45
C TRP A 798 -23.27 -17.62 -63.47
N PRO A 799 -22.93 -18.88 -63.12
CA PRO A 799 -23.82 -19.92 -62.56
C PRO A 799 -24.20 -19.62 -61.11
N TYR A 800 -25.43 -19.90 -60.69
CA TYR A 800 -25.88 -19.75 -59.29
C TYR A 800 -25.71 -21.07 -58.52
N ALA A 801 -25.89 -21.04 -57.18
CA ALA A 801 -25.85 -22.22 -56.32
C ALA A 801 -27.23 -22.75 -55.88
N THR A 802 -27.35 -24.06 -55.67
CA THR A 802 -28.56 -24.82 -55.30
C THR A 802 -28.19 -25.87 -54.25
N ASP A 803 -29.07 -26.04 -53.27
CA ASP A 803 -29.01 -27.09 -52.25
C ASP A 803 -29.75 -28.36 -52.68
N ASP A 804 -30.50 -28.31 -53.79
CA ASP A 804 -31.20 -29.45 -54.39
C ASP A 804 -30.52 -29.87 -55.70
N ALA A 805 -29.76 -30.97 -55.62
CA ALA A 805 -29.08 -31.57 -56.77
C ALA A 805 -30.03 -32.23 -57.78
N THR A 806 -31.33 -32.34 -57.47
CA THR A 806 -32.37 -32.89 -58.34
C THR A 806 -33.17 -31.83 -59.09
N PHE A 807 -33.01 -30.54 -58.73
CA PHE A 807 -33.66 -29.43 -59.42
C PHE A 807 -33.07 -29.28 -60.84
N PRO A 808 -33.91 -29.31 -61.90
CA PRO A 808 -33.41 -29.18 -63.27
C PRO A 808 -32.82 -27.77 -63.48
N PRO A 809 -31.65 -27.64 -64.13
CA PRO A 809 -31.13 -26.33 -64.48
C PRO A 809 -32.12 -25.61 -65.41
N ALA A 810 -32.18 -24.28 -65.28
CA ALA A 810 -33.01 -23.40 -66.09
C ALA A 810 -32.97 -23.76 -67.59
N PRO A 811 -34.11 -23.99 -68.25
CA PRO A 811 -34.15 -24.18 -69.70
C PRO A 811 -33.63 -22.92 -70.41
N GLY A 812 -32.65 -23.06 -71.31
CA GLY A 812 -32.14 -21.94 -72.14
C GLY A 812 -30.84 -21.28 -71.66
N LEU A 813 -30.32 -21.65 -70.48
CA LEU A 813 -28.98 -21.27 -70.04
C LEU A 813 -27.99 -22.37 -70.45
N GLY A 814 -26.96 -22.06 -71.25
CA GLY A 814 -26.13 -23.02 -72.01
C GLY A 814 -25.48 -24.20 -71.25
N PRO A 815 -24.85 -25.16 -71.97
CA PRO A 815 -24.64 -26.56 -71.53
C PRO A 815 -23.56 -26.84 -70.46
N ASN A 816 -23.07 -25.85 -69.72
CA ASN A 816 -22.01 -26.07 -68.72
C ASN A 816 -22.53 -26.01 -67.28
N ALA A 817 -23.57 -26.78 -66.97
CA ALA A 817 -24.06 -27.00 -65.61
C ALA A 817 -23.03 -27.81 -64.78
N ALA A 818 -21.95 -27.15 -64.35
CA ALA A 818 -21.09 -27.68 -63.31
C ALA A 818 -21.87 -27.63 -62.00
N ARG A 819 -21.91 -28.77 -61.28
CA ARG A 819 -22.48 -28.94 -59.94
C ARG A 819 -21.77 -28.02 -58.93
N VAL A 820 -22.17 -26.77 -58.94
CA VAL A 820 -22.74 -26.01 -57.84
C VAL A 820 -22.23 -26.36 -56.44
N PHE A 821 -21.60 -25.38 -55.79
CA PHE A 821 -21.40 -25.33 -54.34
C PHE A 821 -22.74 -25.62 -53.64
N VAL A 822 -22.83 -26.75 -52.94
CA VAL A 822 -23.98 -27.08 -52.10
C VAL A 822 -23.72 -26.43 -50.74
N PRO A 823 -24.41 -25.36 -50.35
CA PRO A 823 -24.31 -24.86 -49.00
C PRO A 823 -24.83 -25.98 -48.10
N VAL A 824 -24.00 -26.52 -47.20
CA VAL A 824 -24.55 -27.21 -46.03
C VAL A 824 -25.30 -26.14 -45.26
N ALA A 825 -26.62 -26.11 -45.41
CA ALA A 825 -27.47 -25.27 -44.57
C ALA A 825 -27.05 -25.52 -43.12
N ALA A 826 -26.67 -24.47 -42.40
CA ALA A 826 -26.57 -24.50 -40.95
C ALA A 826 -27.98 -24.62 -40.36
N ASN A 827 -28.68 -25.73 -40.65
CA ASN A 827 -29.80 -26.20 -39.88
C ASN A 827 -29.25 -26.87 -38.63
N ALA A 828 -28.96 -26.05 -37.62
CA ALA A 828 -28.90 -26.50 -36.23
C ALA A 828 -29.97 -25.74 -35.44
N ALA A 829 -31.21 -26.25 -35.56
CA ALA A 829 -32.37 -26.21 -34.64
C ALA A 829 -32.86 -24.88 -33.98
N PRO A 830 -34.19 -24.75 -33.74
CA PRO A 830 -34.71 -23.78 -32.79
C PRO A 830 -34.36 -24.20 -31.36
N LEU A 831 -34.05 -23.21 -30.51
CA LEU A 831 -33.95 -23.33 -29.06
C LEU A 831 -35.17 -24.05 -28.47
N ARG A 832 -34.92 -25.02 -27.58
CA ARG A 832 -35.78 -25.29 -26.43
C ARG A 832 -35.12 -24.74 -25.19
#